data_AF-A0A397HED9-F1
#
_entry.id   AF-A0A397HED9-F1
#
_cell.length_a   1.000
_cell.length_b   1.000
_cell.length_c   1.000
_cell.angle_alpha   90.00
_cell.angle_beta   90.00
_cell.angle_gamma   90.00
#
_symmetry.space_group_name_H-M   'P 1'
#
loop_
_entity.id
_entity.type
_entity.pdbx_description
1 polymer ?
#
loop_
_entity_poly.entity_id
_entity_poly.type
_entity_poly.pdbx_seq_one_letter_code
_entity_poly.pdbx_strand_id
1 'polypeptide(L)'
;MHRFGTQSTQDEENFSFLEYSGGDTQASQYDYNEFSIDSTLNSQHNNNLIEGSQSQFVEPDLTGVGGDEIDPFQDLTIVEKELPEHACRYCGIHAVNSVARCVICNKWFCNSRGNTSGSHVINHLVRAKHKEVALHPDSPLGETTLECYNCGCRNVFLLGFIPAKSDTVVVLLCRQPCAAMPSSKDMNWDTSQWLPLIDDRCFLPWIVKVPSEQEQLRARQITAHQINKLEELWKDNTKATLEDLEKPGVDDEPQPVLLRYEDAYQYQNIFGPLVKMEADYDKKLKESQTQDDIVVRWDIGLNQKRVAWFYLPKLESGEVRLAVGDELRLRYRGELHQSWECVGHVIKIPNNVSDEVGLELRRNDNTPVECTHNFSVDFVWKSTSFDRMQAAMKTFAVDETSVSGYIYHKLLGHEVEPQVLRTQMPKRFSAPNLPELNHSQVYAVKSVLQKPLSLIQGPPGTGKTVTSATIVYHLAKMNPGQVLVCAPSNVAVDQLTEKIHATGLKVVRLTAKSREALDSPVLFLTLHEQVQNNDTNVELQKLIQLKTEQGELSSADEKKYKMLKRACEREILQNADVILCTCVGAGDPRLSKFKFRTVLIDEATQATEPECMIPLVLGCKQAVLVGDHQQLGPVIMNKKAARAGLCQSLFERLVILGIRPIRLQVQYRMHPCLSEFPSNMFYEGSLQNGVTTQERLRKNVDFPWPAPETPMFFLSNLGQEEISSSGTSYLNRTEASNCEKVVTKFLKSGILPAQIGIITPYEGQRSYVVSYMQFNGSLRKDLYKEIEVASVDAFQGREKDYIILSCVRSNEHQGIGFLNDPRRLNVALTRARYGVVILGNPKVLSKHPLWHHLLVHYKDKDCLVEGPLNNLKVSMIQFSRPRRAYHKDDKFRQGLAHQIDAREALAKPPLASENRRGTRSYDSDFMRTHDPVGYIPSDMSSIPPSSQFSIPLLPTPNGPFTQDLSQNSISSRKNAKQQNSSYNGYSNSVSSQGLLTQNAYSSQGSMSLALSQSDRLRMMENSSLGHGSLMSQDSSIGFLDDYKSQGDDTILSQDFEIRSQSGYQSQSFTQY
;
A
#
# COMPACT_ATOMS: atom_id res chain seq x y z
N MET A 1 -59.16 12.56 54.07
CA MET A 1 -60.56 12.66 53.58
C MET A 1 -60.62 13.79 52.55
N HIS A 2 -61.36 13.63 51.44
CA HIS A 2 -61.87 14.61 50.44
C HIS A 2 -61.00 15.85 50.05
N ARG A 3 -60.50 16.00 48.79
CA ARG A 3 -61.17 16.30 47.48
C ARG A 3 -61.61 17.77 47.33
N PHE A 4 -61.41 18.52 46.23
CA PHE A 4 -60.92 18.31 44.83
C PHE A 4 -60.00 19.50 44.41
N GLY A 5 -59.39 19.65 43.21
CA GLY A 5 -59.23 18.80 41.99
C GLY A 5 -59.27 19.59 40.65
N THR A 6 -58.57 19.11 39.60
CA THR A 6 -58.48 19.63 38.18
C THR A 6 -57.81 21.01 37.97
N GLN A 7 -57.14 21.36 36.84
CA GLN A 7 -57.15 20.84 35.44
C GLN A 7 -55.75 20.93 34.73
N SER A 8 -55.67 20.78 33.39
CA SER A 8 -54.47 20.73 32.50
C SER A 8 -53.86 22.12 32.14
N THR A 9 -52.77 22.35 31.36
CA THR A 9 -52.15 21.73 30.14
C THR A 9 -50.63 22.13 30.04
N GLN A 10 -49.74 21.45 29.28
CA GLN A 10 -49.19 21.79 27.92
C GLN A 10 -48.78 23.28 27.70
N ASP A 11 -47.70 23.66 27.00
CA ASP A 11 -46.78 22.93 26.08
C ASP A 11 -45.32 23.52 26.03
N GLU A 12 -44.55 23.14 24.99
CA GLU A 12 -43.17 23.47 24.56
C GLU A 12 -42.72 24.95 24.60
N GLU A 13 -41.38 25.20 24.60
CA GLU A 13 -40.73 25.95 23.48
C GLU A 13 -39.19 25.83 23.45
N ASN A 14 -38.57 26.42 22.41
CA ASN A 14 -37.16 26.29 22.02
C ASN A 14 -36.24 27.35 22.66
N PHE A 15 -34.93 27.11 22.64
CA PHE A 15 -33.92 28.18 22.72
C PHE A 15 -32.85 28.04 21.62
N SER A 16 -32.90 28.98 20.67
CA SER A 16 -31.88 29.21 19.65
C SER A 16 -30.78 30.16 20.16
N PHE A 17 -29.77 30.40 19.32
CA PHE A 17 -28.63 31.25 19.64
C PHE A 17 -29.03 32.72 19.84
N LEU A 18 -28.40 33.39 20.80
CA LEU A 18 -28.45 34.85 20.99
C LEU A 18 -27.02 35.41 20.91
N GLU A 19 -26.80 36.30 19.95
CA GLU A 19 -25.64 37.19 19.95
C GLU A 19 -25.88 38.39 20.87
N TYR A 20 -24.81 39.05 21.30
CA TYR A 20 -24.87 40.33 22.03
C TYR A 20 -23.87 41.32 21.43
N SER A 21 -24.24 42.59 21.41
CA SER A 21 -23.68 43.60 20.49
C SER A 21 -23.30 44.93 21.17
N GLY A 22 -22.56 45.77 20.45
CA GLY A 22 -22.27 47.16 20.80
C GLY A 22 -20.90 47.63 20.27
N GLY A 23 -20.78 48.73 19.52
CA GLY A 23 -21.83 49.61 18.97
C GLY A 23 -21.24 50.86 18.30
N ASP A 24 -22.09 51.61 17.58
CA ASP A 24 -21.96 53.03 17.16
C ASP A 24 -20.74 53.49 16.31
N THR A 25 -20.83 54.45 15.38
CA THR A 25 -21.97 55.31 14.93
C THR A 25 -21.76 55.81 13.48
N GLN A 26 -22.86 56.10 12.75
CA GLN A 26 -22.95 56.98 11.55
C GLN A 26 -22.17 56.53 10.27
N ALA A 27 -22.61 56.75 9.01
CA ALA A 27 -23.81 57.35 8.39
C ALA A 27 -23.78 57.04 6.85
N SER A 28 -24.85 57.09 6.04
CA SER A 28 -26.32 57.18 6.28
C SER A 28 -27.13 57.08 4.96
N GLN A 29 -28.16 56.22 4.90
CA GLN A 29 -29.41 56.33 4.08
C GLN A 29 -29.33 56.24 2.52
N TYR A 30 -30.31 55.68 1.78
CA TYR A 30 -31.37 54.67 2.07
C TYR A 30 -31.96 54.12 0.75
N ASP A 31 -32.48 52.87 0.79
CA ASP A 31 -33.63 52.17 0.15
C ASP A 31 -34.48 52.87 -0.97
N TYR A 32 -35.27 52.23 -1.85
CA TYR A 32 -36.18 51.05 -1.68
C TYR A 32 -36.38 50.20 -2.96
N ASN A 33 -36.56 48.88 -2.75
CA ASN A 33 -37.62 47.95 -3.23
C ASN A 33 -38.85 48.55 -4.02
N GLU A 34 -39.68 47.84 -4.79
CA GLU A 34 -39.81 46.41 -5.20
C GLU A 34 -40.86 46.22 -6.34
N PHE A 35 -40.96 44.97 -6.85
CA PHE A 35 -42.16 44.27 -7.39
C PHE A 35 -42.95 44.71 -8.66
N SER A 36 -43.05 43.73 -9.57
CA SER A 36 -44.29 43.21 -10.23
C SER A 36 -44.85 43.72 -11.58
N ILE A 37 -44.70 42.84 -12.59
CA ILE A 37 -45.72 42.29 -13.53
C ILE A 37 -46.37 43.22 -14.61
N ASP A 38 -46.23 42.75 -15.85
CA ASP A 38 -46.95 43.01 -17.12
C ASP A 38 -48.19 43.94 -17.18
N SER A 39 -48.19 44.87 -18.16
CA SER A 39 -49.27 44.95 -19.17
C SER A 39 -49.02 45.91 -20.36
N THR A 40 -49.09 45.34 -21.57
CA THR A 40 -49.61 45.87 -22.86
C THR A 40 -49.62 47.38 -23.24
N LEU A 41 -49.03 47.63 -24.43
CA LEU A 41 -49.56 48.36 -25.61
C LEU A 41 -49.44 49.91 -25.80
N ASN A 42 -49.02 50.23 -27.05
CA ASN A 42 -49.34 51.40 -27.90
C ASN A 42 -48.72 52.79 -27.61
N SER A 43 -48.40 53.62 -28.62
CA SER A 43 -48.18 53.41 -30.08
C SER A 43 -47.63 54.69 -30.77
N GLN A 44 -47.44 54.65 -32.11
CA GLN A 44 -47.08 55.73 -33.07
C GLN A 44 -45.55 55.95 -33.27
N HIS A 45 -44.99 56.09 -34.48
CA HIS A 45 -45.57 56.33 -35.82
C HIS A 45 -44.96 55.49 -36.97
N ASN A 46 -45.80 55.10 -37.94
CA ASN A 46 -45.71 55.22 -39.42
C ASN A 46 -44.34 55.48 -40.13
N ASN A 47 -44.05 54.97 -41.36
CA ASN A 47 -44.78 54.05 -42.26
C ASN A 47 -43.93 53.54 -43.45
N ASN A 48 -44.43 52.49 -44.13
CA ASN A 48 -44.08 51.96 -45.48
C ASN A 48 -42.70 51.24 -45.59
N LEU A 49 -42.55 50.00 -46.12
CA LEU A 49 -43.10 49.29 -47.31
C LEU A 49 -42.48 49.81 -48.63
N ILE A 50 -42.12 48.99 -49.64
CA ILE A 50 -42.73 47.73 -50.17
C ILE A 50 -41.65 46.66 -50.54
N GLU A 51 -42.10 45.42 -50.78
CA GLU A 51 -41.37 44.21 -51.21
C GLU A 51 -40.76 44.29 -52.65
N GLY A 52 -39.84 43.38 -53.02
CA GLY A 52 -39.31 43.31 -54.40
C GLY A 52 -38.32 42.16 -54.69
N SER A 53 -38.76 41.17 -55.47
CA SER A 53 -38.08 39.91 -55.79
C SER A 53 -37.02 39.93 -56.92
N GLN A 54 -36.17 38.89 -56.92
CA GLN A 54 -35.58 38.15 -58.08
C GLN A 54 -34.21 38.53 -58.74
N SER A 55 -33.49 37.43 -59.06
CA SER A 55 -32.59 37.13 -60.19
C SER A 55 -31.28 37.90 -60.48
N GLN A 56 -30.17 37.15 -60.33
CA GLN A 56 -29.03 36.94 -61.27
C GLN A 56 -28.87 37.85 -62.51
N PHE A 57 -27.67 38.40 -62.71
CA PHE A 57 -26.77 38.30 -63.90
C PHE A 57 -25.40 38.87 -63.42
N VAL A 58 -24.30 38.11 -63.29
CA VAL A 58 -23.38 37.54 -64.31
C VAL A 58 -22.53 38.61 -65.03
N GLU A 59 -21.31 38.80 -64.52
CA GLU A 59 -20.00 38.98 -65.22
C GLU A 59 -19.78 40.11 -66.28
N PRO A 60 -18.51 40.43 -66.66
CA PRO A 60 -17.19 40.10 -66.05
C PRO A 60 -16.44 41.42 -65.66
N ASP A 61 -15.14 41.76 -65.88
CA ASP A 61 -13.97 41.11 -66.51
C ASP A 61 -12.60 41.79 -66.17
N LEU A 62 -11.50 41.18 -66.64
CA LEU A 62 -10.22 41.76 -67.10
C LEU A 62 -9.33 42.65 -66.19
N THR A 63 -8.44 41.97 -65.44
CA THR A 63 -6.94 42.05 -65.51
C THR A 63 -6.18 43.41 -65.67
N GLY A 64 -5.13 43.63 -64.86
CA GLY A 64 -4.28 44.85 -64.97
C GLY A 64 -2.82 44.86 -64.42
N VAL A 65 -2.14 43.70 -64.27
CA VAL A 65 -0.67 43.47 -64.14
C VAL A 65 0.26 44.50 -63.42
N GLY A 66 0.93 44.05 -62.33
CA GLY A 66 2.19 44.60 -61.79
C GLY A 66 2.05 45.69 -60.69
N GLY A 67 2.98 45.86 -59.74
CA GLY A 67 4.21 45.11 -59.42
C GLY A 67 4.94 45.71 -58.19
N ASP A 68 5.83 44.93 -57.57
CA ASP A 68 6.85 45.29 -56.55
C ASP A 68 6.44 45.78 -55.13
N GLU A 69 6.55 44.83 -54.19
CA GLU A 69 7.22 44.89 -52.87
C GLU A 69 6.74 45.75 -51.64
N ILE A 70 6.33 45.00 -50.60
CA ILE A 70 6.64 45.14 -49.15
C ILE A 70 5.89 46.21 -48.30
N ASP A 71 4.98 45.72 -47.43
CA ASP A 71 5.05 45.93 -45.96
C ASP A 71 4.30 44.77 -45.23
N PRO A 72 4.93 43.96 -44.35
CA PRO A 72 4.35 42.69 -43.88
C PRO A 72 3.51 42.78 -42.58
N PHE A 73 2.69 43.82 -42.40
CA PHE A 73 1.79 43.95 -41.24
C PHE A 73 0.37 44.38 -41.63
N GLN A 74 -0.46 43.42 -42.05
CA GLN A 74 -1.92 43.58 -42.03
C GLN A 74 -2.63 42.29 -41.62
N ASP A 75 -3.63 42.47 -40.76
CA ASP A 75 -4.24 41.45 -39.91
C ASP A 75 -4.71 40.18 -40.64
N LEU A 76 -3.95 39.09 -40.46
CA LEU A 76 -4.52 37.75 -40.45
C LEU A 76 -5.43 37.61 -39.22
N THR A 77 -6.63 38.17 -39.33
CA THR A 77 -7.77 37.79 -38.51
C THR A 77 -8.01 36.29 -38.71
N ILE A 78 -7.49 35.50 -37.78
CA ILE A 78 -7.74 34.06 -37.74
C ILE A 78 -9.22 33.90 -37.45
N VAL A 79 -10.00 33.65 -38.51
CA VAL A 79 -11.36 33.14 -38.39
C VAL A 79 -11.26 31.82 -37.64
N GLU A 80 -11.71 31.82 -36.38
CA GLU A 80 -11.80 30.61 -35.56
C GLU A 80 -12.81 29.67 -36.20
N LYS A 81 -12.33 28.81 -37.11
CA LYS A 81 -13.09 27.64 -37.55
C LYS A 81 -13.34 26.77 -36.33
N GLU A 82 -14.60 26.73 -35.91
CA GLU A 82 -15.05 25.81 -34.87
C GLU A 82 -14.55 24.40 -35.19
N LEU A 83 -13.90 23.78 -34.22
CA LEU A 83 -13.38 22.42 -34.37
C LEU A 83 -14.56 21.44 -34.50
N PRO A 84 -14.47 20.41 -35.36
CA PRO A 84 -15.51 19.39 -35.47
C PRO A 84 -15.84 18.78 -34.10
N GLU A 85 -17.10 18.37 -33.87
CA GLU A 85 -17.54 17.81 -32.59
C GLU A 85 -16.70 16.59 -32.14
N HIS A 86 -16.16 15.83 -33.10
CA HIS A 86 -15.28 14.68 -32.87
C HIS A 86 -13.80 15.05 -32.58
N ALA A 87 -13.46 16.33 -32.46
CA ALA A 87 -12.11 16.78 -32.14
C ALA A 87 -11.68 16.40 -30.71
N CYS A 88 -10.42 15.97 -30.57
CA CYS A 88 -9.87 15.60 -29.27
C CYS A 88 -9.88 16.78 -28.29
N ARG A 89 -10.65 16.67 -27.20
CA ARG A 89 -10.90 17.76 -26.25
C ARG A 89 -9.66 18.26 -25.48
N TYR A 90 -8.53 17.54 -25.56
CA TYR A 90 -7.23 18.01 -25.04
C TYR A 90 -6.41 18.83 -26.05
N CYS A 91 -6.40 18.46 -27.34
CA CYS A 91 -5.38 18.94 -28.31
C CYS A 91 -5.90 19.37 -29.68
N GLY A 92 -7.19 19.16 -29.99
CA GLY A 92 -7.83 19.56 -31.25
C GLY A 92 -7.66 18.61 -32.44
N ILE A 93 -6.93 17.49 -32.29
CA ILE A 93 -6.81 16.47 -33.35
C ILE A 93 -8.18 15.87 -33.67
N HIS A 94 -8.61 15.97 -34.93
CA HIS A 94 -9.95 15.61 -35.43
C HIS A 94 -9.90 14.67 -36.65
N ALA A 95 -8.78 13.97 -36.84
CA ALA A 95 -8.67 12.93 -37.86
C ALA A 95 -9.52 11.71 -37.46
N VAL A 96 -10.58 11.43 -38.23
CA VAL A 96 -11.60 10.37 -38.00
C VAL A 96 -11.00 9.04 -37.53
N ASN A 97 -10.01 8.53 -38.27
CA ASN A 97 -9.38 7.23 -37.99
C ASN A 97 -8.57 7.19 -36.68
N SER A 98 -8.34 8.35 -36.06
CA SER A 98 -7.38 8.55 -34.98
C SER A 98 -8.01 9.09 -33.70
N VAL A 99 -9.36 9.18 -33.65
CA VAL A 99 -10.17 9.59 -32.50
C VAL A 99 -11.15 8.50 -32.09
N ALA A 100 -11.53 8.51 -30.81
CA ALA A 100 -12.58 7.65 -30.28
C ALA A 100 -13.42 8.40 -29.23
N ARG A 101 -14.70 8.04 -29.11
CA ARG A 101 -15.68 8.64 -28.19
C ARG A 101 -15.68 7.88 -26.87
N CYS A 102 -15.48 8.58 -25.77
CA CYS A 102 -15.74 8.02 -24.45
C CYS A 102 -17.25 8.07 -24.19
N VAL A 103 -17.90 6.90 -24.13
CA VAL A 103 -19.37 6.78 -24.12
C VAL A 103 -20.01 7.48 -22.92
N ILE A 104 -19.37 7.41 -21.75
CA ILE A 104 -19.92 7.88 -20.46
C ILE A 104 -20.01 9.41 -20.38
N CYS A 105 -19.12 10.14 -21.07
CA CYS A 105 -19.08 11.61 -21.03
C CYS A 105 -19.33 12.28 -22.39
N ASN A 106 -19.49 11.48 -23.46
CA ASN A 106 -19.60 11.89 -24.86
C ASN A 106 -18.52 12.87 -25.36
N LYS A 107 -17.34 12.88 -24.72
CA LYS A 107 -16.16 13.63 -25.19
C LYS A 107 -15.27 12.73 -26.06
N TRP A 108 -14.68 13.32 -27.10
CA TRP A 108 -13.78 12.66 -28.03
C TRP A 108 -12.31 12.88 -27.66
N PHE A 109 -11.48 11.85 -27.89
CA PHE A 109 -10.05 11.86 -27.59
C PHE A 109 -9.25 11.10 -28.65
N CYS A 110 -8.05 11.56 -28.98
CA CYS A 110 -7.20 10.93 -29.99
C CYS A 110 -6.26 9.85 -29.42
N ASN A 111 -5.71 9.00 -30.29
CA ASN A 111 -4.71 7.99 -29.90
C ASN A 111 -3.25 8.50 -29.98
N SER A 112 -3.00 9.81 -30.19
CA SER A 112 -1.69 10.44 -29.97
C SER A 112 -1.35 10.55 -28.48
N ARG A 113 -0.06 10.46 -28.15
CA ARG A 113 0.48 10.66 -26.79
C ARG A 113 0.79 12.11 -26.44
N GLY A 114 1.07 12.95 -27.44
CA GLY A 114 1.52 14.34 -27.26
C GLY A 114 2.68 14.43 -26.26
N ASN A 115 2.65 15.45 -25.41
CA ASN A 115 3.61 15.65 -24.32
C ASN A 115 3.27 14.83 -23.06
N THR A 116 2.73 13.61 -23.22
CA THR A 116 2.23 12.78 -22.12
C THR A 116 2.63 11.30 -22.24
N SER A 117 2.62 10.58 -21.11
CA SER A 117 3.14 9.21 -20.99
C SER A 117 2.21 8.09 -21.51
N GLY A 118 1.26 8.39 -22.40
CA GLY A 118 0.24 7.47 -22.94
C GLY A 118 -0.74 8.25 -23.83
N SER A 119 -1.61 7.59 -24.59
CA SER A 119 -2.47 8.33 -25.53
C SER A 119 -3.54 9.15 -24.82
N HIS A 120 -3.99 10.25 -25.44
CA HIS A 120 -4.98 11.15 -24.87
C HIS A 120 -6.28 10.44 -24.47
N VAL A 121 -6.75 9.48 -25.27
CA VAL A 121 -7.91 8.64 -24.92
C VAL A 121 -7.66 7.78 -23.68
N ILE A 122 -6.53 7.06 -23.59
CA ILE A 122 -6.21 6.24 -22.41
C ILE A 122 -6.00 7.13 -21.17
N ASN A 123 -5.34 8.28 -21.34
CA ASN A 123 -5.10 9.26 -20.28
C ASN A 123 -6.42 9.84 -19.73
N HIS A 124 -7.43 10.09 -20.58
CA HIS A 124 -8.79 10.43 -20.13
C HIS A 124 -9.46 9.28 -19.38
N LEU A 125 -9.57 8.09 -20.00
CA LEU A 125 -10.26 6.93 -19.42
C LEU A 125 -9.74 6.59 -18.01
N VAL A 126 -8.42 6.63 -17.81
CA VAL A 126 -7.77 6.37 -16.51
C VAL A 126 -8.06 7.45 -15.46
N ARG A 127 -8.31 8.72 -15.87
CA ARG A 127 -8.52 9.86 -14.96
C ARG A 127 -9.97 10.06 -14.57
N ALA A 128 -10.86 10.04 -15.56
CA ALA A 128 -12.29 10.09 -15.36
C ALA A 128 -12.88 8.73 -14.93
N LYS A 129 -12.04 7.68 -14.86
CA LYS A 129 -12.41 6.28 -14.52
C LYS A 129 -13.39 5.63 -15.50
N HIS A 130 -13.52 6.18 -16.69
CA HIS A 130 -14.37 5.67 -17.75
C HIS A 130 -13.76 4.40 -18.39
N LYS A 131 -14.61 3.48 -18.84
CA LYS A 131 -14.19 2.15 -19.30
C LYS A 131 -14.73 1.76 -20.68
N GLU A 132 -15.65 2.55 -21.25
CA GLU A 132 -16.37 2.25 -22.49
C GLU A 132 -16.03 3.24 -23.60
N VAL A 133 -15.79 2.71 -24.80
CA VAL A 133 -15.34 3.47 -25.98
C VAL A 133 -16.12 3.04 -27.21
N ALA A 134 -16.57 4.04 -27.98
CA ALA A 134 -17.12 3.87 -29.33
C ALA A 134 -16.18 4.49 -30.37
N LEU A 135 -16.12 3.85 -31.55
CA LEU A 135 -15.35 4.32 -32.69
C LEU A 135 -16.17 5.33 -33.54
N HIS A 136 -15.50 6.06 -34.43
CA HIS A 136 -16.18 7.03 -35.30
C HIS A 136 -17.04 6.33 -36.37
N PRO A 137 -18.21 6.86 -36.76
CA PRO A 137 -19.03 6.32 -37.85
C PRO A 137 -18.24 6.00 -39.13
N ASP A 138 -17.46 6.95 -39.64
CA ASP A 138 -16.59 6.76 -40.82
C ASP A 138 -15.22 6.13 -40.51
N SER A 139 -15.07 5.46 -39.35
CA SER A 139 -13.87 4.68 -39.05
C SER A 139 -13.84 3.35 -39.83
N PRO A 140 -12.70 2.64 -39.91
CA PRO A 140 -12.59 1.38 -40.64
C PRO A 140 -13.44 0.23 -40.06
N LEU A 141 -14.05 0.45 -38.89
CA LEU A 141 -14.87 -0.51 -38.15
C LEU A 141 -16.28 0.04 -37.85
N GLY A 142 -16.69 1.16 -38.48
CA GLY A 142 -17.99 1.80 -38.26
C GLY A 142 -18.16 2.44 -36.87
N GLU A 143 -19.39 2.87 -36.54
CA GLU A 143 -19.74 3.24 -35.15
C GLU A 143 -19.93 1.98 -34.29
N THR A 144 -18.82 1.30 -34.00
CA THR A 144 -18.80 0.12 -33.13
C THR A 144 -18.42 0.53 -31.70
N THR A 145 -19.22 0.12 -30.71
CA THR A 145 -18.83 0.13 -29.29
C THR A 145 -18.00 -1.12 -29.00
N LEU A 146 -16.84 -0.98 -28.37
CA LEU A 146 -15.92 -2.10 -28.13
C LEU A 146 -16.44 -3.00 -26.99
N GLU A 147 -16.88 -4.21 -27.30
CA GLU A 147 -17.40 -5.19 -26.32
C GLU A 147 -16.93 -6.63 -26.57
N CYS A 148 -17.02 -7.46 -25.53
CA CYS A 148 -16.63 -8.87 -25.55
C CYS A 148 -17.69 -9.74 -26.24
N TYR A 149 -17.31 -10.46 -27.29
CA TYR A 149 -18.20 -11.35 -28.04
C TYR A 149 -18.90 -12.42 -27.19
N ASN A 150 -18.29 -12.87 -26.11
CA ASN A 150 -18.82 -13.95 -25.26
C ASN A 150 -19.67 -13.46 -24.07
N CYS A 151 -19.58 -12.18 -23.67
CA CYS A 151 -20.28 -11.70 -22.47
C CYS A 151 -20.74 -10.23 -22.49
N GLY A 152 -20.63 -9.52 -23.61
CA GLY A 152 -21.08 -8.13 -23.76
C GLY A 152 -20.28 -7.10 -22.93
N CYS A 153 -19.24 -7.49 -22.20
CA CYS A 153 -18.48 -6.58 -21.36
C CYS A 153 -17.73 -5.52 -22.20
N ARG A 154 -17.98 -4.24 -21.91
CA ARG A 154 -17.45 -3.06 -22.62
C ARG A 154 -16.15 -2.48 -22.08
N ASN A 155 -15.57 -3.10 -21.05
CA ASN A 155 -14.37 -2.58 -20.38
C ASN A 155 -13.12 -2.76 -21.24
N VAL A 156 -12.68 -1.69 -21.92
CA VAL A 156 -11.51 -1.73 -22.82
C VAL A 156 -10.20 -2.15 -22.16
N PHE A 157 -10.07 -2.01 -20.83
CA PHE A 157 -8.90 -2.49 -20.07
C PHE A 157 -8.92 -4.01 -19.80
N LEU A 158 -10.06 -4.68 -20.01
CA LEU A 158 -10.21 -6.13 -19.89
C LEU A 158 -10.25 -6.82 -21.26
N LEU A 159 -10.58 -6.08 -22.33
CA LEU A 159 -10.65 -6.59 -23.69
C LEU A 159 -9.27 -6.82 -24.31
N GLY A 160 -9.23 -7.87 -25.12
CA GLY A 160 -8.16 -8.19 -26.04
C GLY A 160 -8.71 -8.99 -27.20
N PHE A 161 -7.84 -9.37 -28.13
CA PHE A 161 -8.21 -10.09 -29.33
C PHE A 161 -7.48 -11.43 -29.44
N ILE A 162 -8.10 -12.36 -30.16
CA ILE A 162 -7.46 -13.59 -30.66
C ILE A 162 -7.53 -13.54 -32.20
N PRO A 163 -6.41 -13.77 -32.92
CA PRO A 163 -6.44 -13.93 -34.38
C PRO A 163 -7.10 -15.27 -34.77
N ALA A 164 -7.99 -15.25 -35.76
CA ALA A 164 -8.50 -16.48 -36.34
C ALA A 164 -7.43 -17.17 -37.21
N LYS A 165 -7.63 -18.46 -37.54
CA LYS A 165 -6.78 -19.21 -38.50
C LYS A 165 -6.93 -18.75 -39.96
N SER A 166 -7.72 -17.71 -40.21
CA SER A 166 -7.90 -17.01 -41.47
C SER A 166 -7.69 -15.52 -41.19
N ASP A 167 -6.70 -14.90 -41.84
CA ASP A 167 -6.09 -13.61 -41.46
C ASP A 167 -7.02 -12.38 -41.50
N THR A 168 -8.30 -12.55 -41.79
CA THR A 168 -9.32 -11.51 -41.95
C THR A 168 -10.33 -11.42 -40.80
N VAL A 169 -10.33 -12.36 -39.85
CA VAL A 169 -11.31 -12.40 -38.75
C VAL A 169 -10.59 -12.32 -37.39
N VAL A 170 -11.09 -11.42 -36.53
CA VAL A 170 -10.55 -11.14 -35.21
C VAL A 170 -11.71 -11.10 -34.21
N VAL A 171 -11.58 -11.80 -33.08
CA VAL A 171 -12.64 -11.86 -32.05
C VAL A 171 -12.19 -11.17 -30.76
N LEU A 172 -13.02 -10.25 -30.27
CA LEU A 172 -12.81 -9.52 -29.02
C LEU A 172 -13.28 -10.35 -27.82
N LEU A 173 -12.39 -10.61 -26.87
CA LEU A 173 -12.67 -11.40 -25.66
C LEU A 173 -12.06 -10.76 -24.40
N CYS A 174 -12.78 -10.81 -23.28
CA CYS A 174 -12.25 -10.48 -21.96
C CYS A 174 -11.13 -11.45 -21.56
N ARG A 175 -10.03 -10.92 -21.00
CA ARG A 175 -8.86 -11.74 -20.62
C ARG A 175 -9.21 -12.87 -19.65
N GLN A 176 -10.08 -12.59 -18.68
CA GLN A 176 -10.75 -13.60 -17.86
C GLN A 176 -12.22 -13.18 -17.63
N PRO A 177 -13.16 -14.13 -17.48
CA PRO A 177 -12.95 -15.57 -17.68
C PRO A 177 -12.85 -15.97 -19.16
N CYS A 178 -13.34 -15.16 -20.11
CA CYS A 178 -13.63 -15.58 -21.48
C CYS A 178 -12.43 -16.10 -22.30
N ALA A 179 -11.23 -15.54 -22.14
CA ALA A 179 -10.01 -16.05 -22.79
C ALA A 179 -9.25 -17.10 -21.97
N ALA A 180 -9.73 -17.48 -20.79
CA ALA A 180 -9.15 -18.54 -19.94
C ALA A 180 -10.03 -19.80 -19.84
N MET A 181 -11.34 -19.66 -20.04
CA MET A 181 -12.30 -20.76 -20.15
C MET A 181 -12.92 -20.73 -21.55
N PRO A 182 -12.61 -21.68 -22.45
CA PRO A 182 -13.34 -21.81 -23.70
C PRO A 182 -14.79 -22.22 -23.39
N SER A 183 -15.72 -21.28 -23.54
CA SER A 183 -17.15 -21.56 -23.46
C SER A 183 -17.55 -22.54 -24.57
N SER A 184 -18.39 -23.52 -24.23
CA SER A 184 -18.66 -24.72 -25.04
C SER A 184 -19.59 -24.47 -26.23
N LYS A 185 -19.22 -23.55 -27.14
CA LYS A 185 -19.90 -23.28 -28.40
C LYS A 185 -18.90 -23.08 -29.55
N ASP A 186 -18.83 -24.11 -30.39
CA ASP A 186 -18.65 -24.05 -31.85
C ASP A 186 -17.36 -23.45 -32.46
N MET A 187 -16.37 -23.01 -31.68
CA MET A 187 -15.05 -22.64 -32.24
C MET A 187 -13.85 -22.89 -31.33
N ASN A 188 -12.86 -23.64 -31.82
CA ASN A 188 -11.57 -23.87 -31.15
C ASN A 188 -10.62 -22.66 -31.36
N TRP A 189 -10.82 -21.60 -30.59
CA TRP A 189 -9.90 -20.47 -30.49
C TRP A 189 -8.62 -20.84 -29.73
N ASP A 190 -7.45 -20.40 -30.21
CA ASP A 190 -6.19 -20.57 -29.47
C ASP A 190 -6.03 -19.45 -28.42
N THR A 191 -6.44 -19.76 -27.19
CA THR A 191 -6.37 -18.85 -26.05
C THR A 191 -4.94 -18.46 -25.63
N SER A 192 -3.91 -19.17 -26.11
CA SER A 192 -2.52 -18.76 -25.88
C SER A 192 -2.14 -17.50 -26.66
N GLN A 193 -2.83 -17.21 -27.76
CA GLN A 193 -2.58 -16.08 -28.66
C GLN A 193 -3.37 -14.81 -28.30
N TRP A 194 -4.03 -14.77 -27.13
CA TRP A 194 -4.73 -13.56 -26.67
C TRP A 194 -3.75 -12.40 -26.40
N LEU A 195 -4.03 -11.25 -27.02
CA LEU A 195 -3.29 -9.99 -26.91
C LEU A 195 -4.24 -8.84 -26.51
N PRO A 196 -3.83 -7.88 -25.65
CA PRO A 196 -4.69 -6.78 -25.19
C PRO A 196 -5.03 -5.78 -26.31
N LEU A 197 -6.16 -5.08 -26.23
CA LEU A 197 -6.49 -3.98 -27.17
C LEU A 197 -5.69 -2.69 -26.91
N ILE A 198 -5.02 -2.62 -25.75
CA ILE A 198 -4.22 -1.48 -25.30
C ILE A 198 -2.79 -1.98 -25.07
N ASP A 199 -1.84 -1.43 -25.83
CA ASP A 199 -0.40 -1.70 -25.69
C ASP A 199 0.36 -0.38 -25.50
N ASP A 200 1.39 -0.38 -24.65
CA ASP A 200 2.18 0.79 -24.22
C ASP A 200 1.33 2.07 -23.97
N ARG A 201 0.15 1.88 -23.37
CA ARG A 201 -0.87 2.91 -23.07
C ARG A 201 -1.46 3.65 -24.28
N CYS A 202 -1.54 3.01 -25.43
CA CYS A 202 -2.35 3.44 -26.58
C CYS A 202 -3.21 2.27 -27.09
N PHE A 203 -4.31 2.58 -27.79
CA PHE A 203 -5.02 1.54 -28.54
C PHE A 203 -4.15 1.02 -29.69
N LEU A 204 -4.34 -0.24 -30.09
CA LEU A 204 -3.65 -0.80 -31.24
C LEU A 204 -3.94 0.03 -32.52
N PRO A 205 -2.95 0.30 -33.39
CA PRO A 205 -3.13 1.19 -34.55
C PRO A 205 -4.18 0.76 -35.58
N TRP A 206 -4.63 -0.50 -35.56
CA TRP A 206 -5.70 -1.00 -36.43
C TRP A 206 -7.11 -0.73 -35.86
N ILE A 207 -7.23 -0.45 -34.55
CA ILE A 207 -8.49 -0.05 -33.89
C ILE A 207 -8.64 1.47 -33.97
N VAL A 208 -7.60 2.20 -33.54
CA VAL A 208 -7.53 3.66 -33.62
C VAL A 208 -6.11 4.04 -34.04
N LYS A 209 -5.98 4.65 -35.22
CA LYS A 209 -4.68 5.04 -35.77
C LYS A 209 -3.99 6.08 -34.88
N VAL A 210 -2.67 6.02 -34.82
CA VAL A 210 -1.88 7.10 -34.22
C VAL A 210 -1.79 8.23 -35.26
N PRO A 211 -2.12 9.50 -34.93
CA PRO A 211 -1.94 10.63 -35.83
C PRO A 211 -0.50 10.78 -36.32
N SER A 212 -0.31 11.30 -37.53
CA SER A 212 1.02 11.58 -38.07
C SER A 212 1.75 12.66 -37.26
N GLU A 213 3.08 12.68 -37.32
CA GLU A 213 3.90 13.68 -36.60
C GLU A 213 3.53 15.12 -37.00
N GLN A 214 3.19 15.35 -38.26
CA GLN A 214 2.75 16.67 -38.75
C GLN A 214 1.42 17.12 -38.13
N GLU A 215 0.47 16.20 -37.90
CA GLU A 215 -0.78 16.50 -37.18
C GLU A 215 -0.52 16.74 -35.69
N GLN A 216 0.40 15.97 -35.08
CA GLN A 216 0.77 16.12 -33.67
C GLN A 216 1.53 17.42 -33.38
N LEU A 217 2.35 17.90 -34.32
CA LEU A 217 3.03 19.20 -34.23
C LEU A 217 2.09 20.39 -34.44
N ARG A 218 1.05 20.24 -35.28
CA ARG A 218 0.01 21.26 -35.50
C ARG A 218 -1.06 21.31 -34.39
N ALA A 219 -1.14 20.28 -33.56
CA ALA A 219 -2.10 20.21 -32.45
C ALA A 219 -1.71 21.14 -31.28
N ARG A 220 -2.70 21.51 -30.44
CA ARG A 220 -2.48 22.32 -29.23
C ARG A 220 -1.57 21.53 -28.27
N GLN A 221 -0.38 22.08 -27.97
CA GLN A 221 0.68 21.46 -27.16
C GLN A 221 0.37 21.47 -25.66
N ILE A 222 -0.69 20.75 -25.28
CA ILE A 222 -1.14 20.62 -23.90
C ILE A 222 -0.15 19.80 -23.05
N THR A 223 0.16 20.30 -21.86
CA THR A 223 1.02 19.61 -20.89
C THR A 223 0.23 18.59 -20.05
N ALA A 224 0.92 17.59 -19.53
CA ALA A 224 0.33 16.67 -18.56
C ALA A 224 -0.20 17.37 -17.29
N HIS A 225 0.33 18.54 -16.93
CA HIS A 225 -0.17 19.35 -15.80
C HIS A 225 -1.49 20.06 -16.13
N GLN A 226 -1.62 20.65 -17.32
CA GLN A 226 -2.90 21.22 -17.78
C GLN A 226 -3.97 20.13 -17.89
N ILE A 227 -3.64 18.92 -18.37
CA ILE A 227 -4.57 17.77 -18.33
C ILE A 227 -4.95 17.40 -16.89
N ASN A 228 -4.02 17.42 -15.92
CA ASN A 228 -4.35 17.16 -14.52
C ASN A 228 -5.44 18.13 -14.03
N LYS A 229 -5.26 19.44 -14.23
CA LYS A 229 -6.20 20.46 -13.76
C LYS A 229 -7.52 20.46 -14.55
N LEU A 230 -7.48 20.23 -15.86
CA LEU A 230 -8.69 20.19 -16.71
C LEU A 230 -9.60 19.00 -16.35
N GLU A 231 -9.02 17.82 -16.12
CA GLU A 231 -9.75 16.64 -15.60
C GLU A 231 -10.20 16.81 -14.15
N GLU A 232 -9.56 17.69 -13.37
CA GLU A 232 -10.03 18.06 -12.04
C GLU A 232 -11.25 19.00 -12.12
N LEU A 233 -11.17 20.06 -12.94
CA LEU A 233 -12.29 20.96 -13.21
C LEU A 233 -13.50 20.20 -13.80
N TRP A 234 -13.30 19.25 -14.70
CA TRP A 234 -14.41 18.49 -15.31
C TRP A 234 -15.24 17.64 -14.35
N LYS A 235 -14.79 17.43 -13.11
CA LYS A 235 -15.59 16.77 -12.05
C LYS A 235 -16.70 17.69 -11.52
N ASP A 236 -16.39 18.98 -11.40
CA ASP A 236 -17.23 19.96 -10.71
C ASP A 236 -17.86 20.96 -11.73
N ASN A 237 -17.26 21.14 -12.92
CA ASN A 237 -17.81 21.84 -14.09
C ASN A 237 -17.46 21.08 -15.39
N THR A 238 -18.40 20.29 -15.92
CA THR A 238 -18.20 19.45 -17.11
C THR A 238 -17.90 20.23 -18.40
N LYS A 239 -18.25 21.53 -18.47
CA LYS A 239 -18.06 22.40 -19.65
C LYS A 239 -16.70 23.10 -19.70
N ALA A 240 -15.93 23.09 -18.60
CA ALA A 240 -14.71 23.89 -18.46
C ALA A 240 -13.73 23.73 -19.64
N THR A 241 -13.07 24.83 -20.01
CA THR A 241 -12.05 24.87 -21.06
C THR A 241 -10.64 24.96 -20.48
N LEU A 242 -9.63 25.10 -21.34
CA LEU A 242 -8.26 25.36 -20.90
C LEU A 242 -8.08 26.80 -20.40
N GLU A 243 -8.89 27.75 -20.87
CA GLU A 243 -8.85 29.15 -20.43
C GLU A 243 -9.37 29.32 -18.97
N ASP A 244 -10.23 28.41 -18.49
CA ASP A 244 -10.65 28.37 -17.09
C ASP A 244 -9.52 28.09 -16.09
N LEU A 245 -8.37 27.57 -16.56
CA LEU A 245 -7.18 27.29 -15.74
C LEU A 245 -6.41 28.53 -15.30
N GLU A 246 -6.64 29.68 -15.94
CA GLU A 246 -5.84 30.89 -15.79
C GLU A 246 -6.49 31.94 -14.86
N LYS A 247 -7.68 31.63 -14.32
CA LYS A 247 -8.44 32.51 -13.41
C LYS A 247 -7.80 32.52 -12.00
N PRO A 248 -7.41 33.68 -11.45
CA PRO A 248 -6.83 33.77 -10.11
C PRO A 248 -7.86 33.48 -9.02
N GLY A 249 -7.43 32.82 -7.94
CA GLY A 249 -8.27 32.49 -6.77
C GLY A 249 -8.56 30.99 -6.55
N VAL A 250 -7.97 30.08 -7.34
CA VAL A 250 -8.25 28.62 -7.29
C VAL A 250 -7.17 27.81 -6.53
N ASP A 251 -6.00 28.39 -6.27
CA ASP A 251 -4.86 27.71 -5.63
C ASP A 251 -4.22 28.57 -4.52
N ASP A 252 -4.79 28.55 -3.32
CA ASP A 252 -4.00 28.75 -2.10
C ASP A 252 -3.26 27.43 -1.81
N GLU A 253 -1.92 27.42 -1.90
CA GLU A 253 -1.14 26.28 -1.41
C GLU A 253 -1.01 26.32 0.13
N PRO A 254 -1.21 25.19 0.82
CA PRO A 254 -1.21 25.14 2.28
C PRO A 254 0.18 25.38 2.88
N GLN A 255 0.22 25.98 4.07
CA GLN A 255 1.47 26.21 4.80
C GLN A 255 2.20 24.88 5.10
N PRO A 256 3.53 24.81 4.90
CA PRO A 256 4.30 23.61 5.14
C PRO A 256 4.53 23.35 6.64
N VAL A 257 4.65 22.08 7.00
CA VAL A 257 5.07 21.60 8.33
C VAL A 257 6.46 22.16 8.66
N LEU A 258 6.60 22.71 9.86
CA LEU A 258 7.84 23.30 10.36
C LEU A 258 8.59 22.30 11.25
N LEU A 259 9.92 22.44 11.35
CA LEU A 259 10.69 21.67 12.33
C LEU A 259 10.46 22.19 13.75
N ARG A 260 10.45 23.52 13.92
CA ARG A 260 10.20 24.23 15.17
C ARG A 260 8.93 25.06 15.05
N TYR A 261 8.23 25.20 16.16
CA TYR A 261 7.02 26.00 16.31
C TYR A 261 7.21 26.98 17.48
N GLU A 262 6.55 28.13 17.45
CA GLU A 262 6.61 29.12 18.53
C GLU A 262 5.77 28.67 19.75
N ASP A 263 4.55 28.19 19.49
CA ASP A 263 3.63 27.65 20.46
C ASP A 263 2.74 26.53 19.87
N ALA A 264 1.86 25.96 20.70
CA ALA A 264 0.92 24.94 20.27
C ALA A 264 -0.26 25.47 19.42
N TYR A 265 -0.52 26.79 19.39
CA TYR A 265 -1.51 27.40 18.49
C TYR A 265 -1.00 27.48 17.06
N GLN A 266 0.24 27.91 16.85
CA GLN A 266 0.91 27.88 15.54
C GLN A 266 1.00 26.44 15.01
N TYR A 267 1.31 25.48 15.88
CA TYR A 267 1.26 24.05 15.57
C TYR A 267 -0.14 23.59 15.11
N GLN A 268 -1.20 23.96 15.84
CA GLN A 268 -2.58 23.65 15.47
C GLN A 268 -3.00 24.34 14.16
N ASN A 269 -2.59 25.60 13.95
CA ASN A 269 -2.94 26.39 12.77
C ASN A 269 -2.29 25.84 11.48
N ILE A 270 -1.14 25.17 11.59
CA ILE A 270 -0.47 24.51 10.46
C ILE A 270 -1.06 23.12 10.22
N PHE A 271 -1.11 22.23 11.24
CA PHE A 271 -1.60 20.87 11.03
C PHE A 271 -3.13 20.74 10.86
N GLY A 272 -3.92 21.65 11.45
CA GLY A 272 -5.38 21.66 11.38
C GLY A 272 -5.92 21.68 9.95
N PRO A 273 -5.50 22.64 9.10
CA PRO A 273 -5.83 22.66 7.67
C PRO A 273 -5.37 21.41 6.91
N LEU A 274 -4.19 20.85 7.22
CA LEU A 274 -3.69 19.62 6.57
C LEU A 274 -4.60 18.42 6.87
N VAL A 275 -4.97 18.23 8.15
CA VAL A 275 -5.91 17.18 8.58
C VAL A 275 -7.30 17.39 7.98
N LYS A 276 -7.77 18.64 7.85
CA LYS A 276 -9.05 18.94 7.19
C LYS A 276 -9.01 18.59 5.70
N MET A 277 -7.98 18.99 4.97
CA MET A 277 -7.83 18.67 3.53
C MET A 277 -7.74 17.17 3.25
N GLU A 278 -7.15 16.38 4.16
CA GLU A 278 -7.17 14.92 4.05
C GLU A 278 -8.57 14.36 4.35
N ALA A 279 -9.26 14.88 5.37
CA ALA A 279 -10.63 14.48 5.72
C ALA A 279 -11.64 14.76 4.60
N ASP A 280 -11.61 15.97 4.04
CA ASP A 280 -12.50 16.39 2.94
C ASP A 280 -12.20 15.59 1.65
N TYR A 281 -10.94 15.21 1.42
CA TYR A 281 -10.53 14.37 0.29
C TYR A 281 -10.96 12.91 0.47
N ASP A 282 -10.73 12.31 1.65
CA ASP A 282 -11.19 10.95 1.97
C ASP A 282 -12.73 10.87 1.96
N LYS A 283 -13.42 11.93 2.38
CA LYS A 283 -14.88 12.05 2.26
C LYS A 283 -15.33 12.06 0.80
N LYS A 284 -14.85 13.00 -0.03
CA LYS A 284 -15.22 13.06 -1.48
C LYS A 284 -14.83 11.76 -2.20
N LEU A 285 -13.74 11.12 -1.78
CA LEU A 285 -13.32 9.80 -2.28
C LEU A 285 -14.31 8.69 -1.88
N LYS A 286 -14.66 8.53 -0.60
CA LYS A 286 -15.60 7.49 -0.11
C LYS A 286 -17.02 7.70 -0.60
N GLU A 287 -17.51 8.94 -0.66
CA GLU A 287 -18.84 9.26 -1.20
C GLU A 287 -18.92 9.03 -2.72
N SER A 288 -17.82 9.17 -3.47
CA SER A 288 -17.79 8.79 -4.91
C SER A 288 -17.78 7.27 -5.19
N GLN A 289 -17.80 6.43 -4.14
CA GLN A 289 -17.66 4.97 -4.25
C GLN A 289 -18.98 4.19 -4.17
N THR A 290 -20.14 4.83 -4.33
CA THR A 290 -21.41 4.10 -4.52
C THR A 290 -21.30 3.06 -5.65
N GLN A 291 -21.88 1.88 -5.41
CA GLN A 291 -22.21 0.89 -6.43
C GLN A 291 -23.72 0.83 -6.57
N ASP A 292 -24.21 0.66 -7.79
CA ASP A 292 -25.58 0.32 -8.10
C ASP A 292 -25.62 -1.10 -8.69
N ASP A 293 -26.82 -1.63 -8.94
CA ASP A 293 -27.07 -2.96 -9.54
C ASP A 293 -26.35 -4.14 -8.86
N ILE A 294 -26.20 -4.04 -7.54
CA ILE A 294 -25.63 -5.09 -6.69
C ILE A 294 -26.64 -6.22 -6.53
N VAL A 295 -26.15 -7.45 -6.74
CA VAL A 295 -26.86 -8.70 -6.44
C VAL A 295 -26.49 -9.14 -5.01
N VAL A 296 -27.51 -9.40 -4.19
CA VAL A 296 -27.39 -9.77 -2.78
C VAL A 296 -27.90 -11.19 -2.55
N ARG A 297 -27.08 -12.01 -1.89
CA ARG A 297 -27.46 -13.30 -1.30
C ARG A 297 -27.67 -13.10 0.21
N TRP A 298 -28.87 -13.41 0.69
CA TRP A 298 -29.22 -13.31 2.10
C TRP A 298 -28.83 -14.56 2.89
N ASP A 299 -28.56 -14.36 4.18
CA ASP A 299 -28.05 -15.37 5.10
C ASP A 299 -28.35 -14.97 6.56
N ILE A 300 -28.24 -15.90 7.52
CA ILE A 300 -28.46 -15.65 8.95
C ILE A 300 -27.23 -16.13 9.73
N GLY A 301 -26.58 -15.21 10.44
CA GLY A 301 -25.44 -15.53 11.28
C GLY A 301 -25.83 -16.37 12.50
N LEU A 302 -24.87 -17.09 13.08
CA LEU A 302 -25.05 -17.85 14.33
C LEU A 302 -25.54 -16.98 15.51
N ASN A 303 -25.36 -15.66 15.40
CA ASN A 303 -25.84 -14.62 16.32
C ASN A 303 -27.26 -14.09 15.99
N GLN A 304 -28.04 -14.80 15.15
CA GLN A 304 -29.41 -14.48 14.73
C GLN A 304 -29.59 -13.12 14.01
N LYS A 305 -28.51 -12.54 13.49
CA LYS A 305 -28.56 -11.33 12.65
C LYS A 305 -28.58 -11.68 11.17
N ARG A 306 -29.28 -10.87 10.38
CA ARG A 306 -29.26 -10.95 8.92
C ARG A 306 -27.91 -10.51 8.37
N VAL A 307 -27.37 -11.31 7.45
CA VAL A 307 -26.14 -11.03 6.71
C VAL A 307 -26.48 -10.90 5.23
N ALA A 308 -25.98 -9.83 4.61
CA ALA A 308 -26.00 -9.65 3.16
C ALA A 308 -24.62 -10.04 2.59
N TRP A 309 -24.60 -10.95 1.63
CA TRP A 309 -23.42 -11.32 0.86
C TRP A 309 -23.52 -10.77 -0.56
N PHE A 310 -22.48 -10.08 -1.02
CA PHE A 310 -22.44 -9.49 -2.36
C PHE A 310 -21.02 -9.27 -2.87
N TYR A 311 -20.87 -9.10 -4.18
CA TYR A 311 -19.60 -8.80 -4.85
C TYR A 311 -19.46 -7.29 -5.04
N LEU A 312 -18.24 -6.75 -4.95
CA LEU A 312 -17.95 -5.32 -5.20
C LEU A 312 -16.88 -5.15 -6.29
N PRO A 313 -17.26 -4.91 -7.56
CA PRO A 313 -16.30 -4.81 -8.67
C PRO A 313 -15.27 -3.67 -8.52
N LYS A 314 -15.62 -2.55 -7.85
CA LYS A 314 -14.66 -1.48 -7.53
C LYS A 314 -13.71 -1.80 -6.35
N LEU A 315 -13.87 -2.96 -5.70
CA LEU A 315 -12.90 -3.48 -4.72
C LEU A 315 -11.78 -4.28 -5.40
N GLU A 316 -12.14 -5.20 -6.32
CA GLU A 316 -11.18 -5.93 -7.17
C GLU A 316 -10.28 -4.98 -7.98
N SER A 317 -10.84 -3.83 -8.37
CA SER A 317 -10.14 -2.81 -9.13
C SER A 317 -9.07 -2.06 -8.31
N GLY A 318 -9.06 -2.23 -6.99
CA GLY A 318 -8.16 -1.54 -6.06
C GLY A 318 -8.48 -0.06 -5.83
N GLU A 319 -9.55 0.44 -6.43
CA GLU A 319 -10.03 1.82 -6.27
C GLU A 319 -10.59 2.07 -4.86
N VAL A 320 -11.06 1.01 -4.20
CA VAL A 320 -11.61 1.06 -2.84
C VAL A 320 -10.85 0.14 -1.92
N ARG A 321 -10.44 0.65 -0.75
CA ARG A 321 -10.00 -0.16 0.38
C ARG A 321 -11.16 -0.27 1.37
N LEU A 322 -11.54 -1.51 1.66
CA LEU A 322 -12.55 -1.91 2.64
C LEU A 322 -11.86 -2.69 3.75
N ALA A 323 -12.14 -2.34 5.01
CA ALA A 323 -11.67 -3.06 6.17
C ALA A 323 -12.82 -3.78 6.88
N VAL A 324 -12.52 -4.92 7.50
CA VAL A 324 -13.46 -5.60 8.38
C VAL A 324 -13.77 -4.66 9.56
N GLY A 325 -15.04 -4.37 9.81
CA GLY A 325 -15.54 -3.38 10.78
C GLY A 325 -15.85 -1.99 10.20
N ASP A 326 -15.71 -1.79 8.89
CA ASP A 326 -16.26 -0.61 8.20
C ASP A 326 -17.80 -0.64 8.19
N GLU A 327 -18.43 0.51 7.92
CA GLU A 327 -19.88 0.62 7.74
C GLU A 327 -20.24 0.84 6.27
N LEU A 328 -21.16 0.02 5.76
CA LEU A 328 -21.76 0.18 4.44
C LEU A 328 -23.27 0.39 4.60
N ARG A 329 -23.83 1.26 3.77
CA ARG A 329 -25.28 1.43 3.61
C ARG A 329 -25.71 0.56 2.43
N LEU A 330 -26.59 -0.39 2.67
CA LEU A 330 -27.27 -1.17 1.63
C LEU A 330 -28.64 -0.54 1.41
N ARG A 331 -28.97 -0.16 0.16
CA ARG A 331 -30.27 0.41 -0.22
C ARG A 331 -30.90 -0.40 -1.34
N TYR A 332 -32.17 -0.76 -1.21
CA TYR A 332 -32.94 -1.39 -2.27
C TYR A 332 -33.59 -0.30 -3.17
N ARG A 333 -33.47 -0.46 -4.50
CA ARG A 333 -34.05 0.48 -5.50
C ARG A 333 -34.94 -0.19 -6.55
N GLY A 334 -35.23 -1.48 -6.42
CA GLY A 334 -36.17 -2.16 -7.31
C GLY A 334 -37.64 -1.87 -6.97
N GLU A 335 -38.55 -2.46 -7.74
CA GLU A 335 -40.00 -2.24 -7.64
C GLU A 335 -40.74 -3.33 -6.84
N LEU A 336 -40.07 -4.43 -6.49
CA LEU A 336 -40.69 -5.62 -5.87
C LEU A 336 -40.91 -5.48 -4.35
N HIS A 337 -40.34 -4.47 -3.74
CA HIS A 337 -40.46 -4.14 -2.32
C HIS A 337 -40.46 -2.61 -2.15
N GLN A 338 -40.96 -2.11 -1.01
CA GLN A 338 -40.85 -0.69 -0.67
C GLN A 338 -39.38 -0.25 -0.60
N SER A 339 -39.10 1.02 -0.91
CA SER A 339 -37.78 1.61 -0.75
C SER A 339 -37.25 1.38 0.68
N TRP A 340 -36.07 0.76 0.76
CA TRP A 340 -35.50 0.28 2.02
C TRP A 340 -34.01 0.64 2.08
N GLU A 341 -33.54 1.05 3.25
CA GLU A 341 -32.11 1.18 3.53
C GLU A 341 -31.75 0.69 4.94
N CYS A 342 -30.59 0.06 5.06
CA CYS A 342 -30.01 -0.32 6.34
C CYS A 342 -28.49 -0.12 6.31
N VAL A 343 -27.92 0.26 7.46
CA VAL A 343 -26.46 0.31 7.65
C VAL A 343 -26.02 -0.98 8.31
N GLY A 344 -25.05 -1.66 7.70
CA GLY A 344 -24.41 -2.85 8.25
C GLY A 344 -22.93 -2.65 8.55
N HIS A 345 -22.34 -3.63 9.22
CA HIS A 345 -20.92 -3.75 9.50
C HIS A 345 -20.28 -4.85 8.66
N VAL A 346 -19.14 -4.56 8.04
CA VAL A 346 -18.44 -5.55 7.21
C VAL A 346 -17.77 -6.60 8.11
N ILE A 347 -18.27 -7.83 8.07
CA ILE A 347 -17.75 -8.97 8.84
C ILE A 347 -16.75 -9.81 8.03
N LYS A 348 -16.82 -9.79 6.70
CA LYS A 348 -15.85 -10.42 5.80
C LYS A 348 -15.55 -9.50 4.62
N ILE A 349 -14.26 -9.37 4.32
CA ILE A 349 -13.76 -8.76 3.08
C ILE A 349 -13.33 -9.85 2.08
N PRO A 350 -13.41 -9.59 0.77
CA PRO A 350 -12.85 -10.41 -0.28
C PRO A 350 -11.41 -10.85 0.02
N ASN A 351 -11.19 -12.16 -0.03
CA ASN A 351 -9.94 -12.80 0.33
C ASN A 351 -9.66 -13.96 -0.62
N ASN A 352 -8.52 -14.64 -0.42
CA ASN A 352 -8.05 -15.66 -1.35
C ASN A 352 -8.92 -16.95 -1.36
N VAL A 353 -9.97 -17.01 -0.52
CA VAL A 353 -10.98 -18.09 -0.46
C VAL A 353 -12.27 -17.72 -1.20
N SER A 354 -12.68 -16.44 -1.17
CA SER A 354 -13.98 -15.97 -1.65
C SER A 354 -13.99 -14.44 -1.84
N ASP A 355 -14.50 -13.99 -2.99
CA ASP A 355 -14.61 -12.59 -3.37
C ASP A 355 -15.93 -11.91 -2.92
N GLU A 356 -16.71 -12.56 -2.05
CA GLU A 356 -17.91 -11.98 -1.44
C GLU A 356 -17.57 -11.12 -0.22
N VAL A 357 -18.04 -9.87 -0.23
CA VAL A 357 -18.19 -9.03 0.97
C VAL A 357 -19.34 -9.59 1.81
N GLY A 358 -19.10 -9.77 3.11
CA GLY A 358 -20.14 -10.10 4.09
C GLY A 358 -20.48 -8.88 4.95
N LEU A 359 -21.74 -8.48 4.96
CA LEU A 359 -22.27 -7.32 5.66
C LEU A 359 -23.33 -7.75 6.69
N GLU A 360 -23.00 -7.69 7.98
CA GLU A 360 -23.96 -7.91 9.08
C GLU A 360 -24.83 -6.67 9.25
N LEU A 361 -26.16 -6.79 9.13
CA LEU A 361 -27.06 -5.65 9.31
C LEU A 361 -27.21 -5.26 10.79
N ARG A 362 -27.42 -3.95 11.05
CA ARG A 362 -27.70 -3.44 12.40
C ARG A 362 -29.10 -3.73 12.92
N ARG A 363 -30.05 -3.93 12.00
CA ARG A 363 -31.46 -4.23 12.26
C ARG A 363 -31.93 -5.30 11.28
N ASN A 364 -32.81 -6.16 11.74
CA ASN A 364 -33.45 -7.21 10.92
C ASN A 364 -34.78 -6.74 10.31
N ASP A 365 -35.27 -5.56 10.71
CA ASP A 365 -36.61 -5.04 10.42
C ASP A 365 -36.82 -4.79 8.92
N ASN A 366 -38.00 -5.21 8.43
CA ASN A 366 -38.50 -5.00 7.06
C ASN A 366 -37.45 -5.24 5.96
N THR A 367 -36.51 -6.16 6.19
CA THR A 367 -35.36 -6.40 5.30
C THR A 367 -35.79 -7.30 4.13
N PRO A 368 -35.66 -6.84 2.87
CA PRO A 368 -36.24 -7.48 1.70
C PRO A 368 -35.42 -8.71 1.27
N VAL A 369 -35.77 -9.88 1.81
CA VAL A 369 -35.00 -11.13 1.66
C VAL A 369 -35.42 -11.95 0.43
N GLU A 370 -36.66 -11.75 0.00
CA GLU A 370 -37.20 -12.17 -1.30
C GLU A 370 -36.57 -11.40 -2.47
N CYS A 371 -36.05 -10.19 -2.23
CA CYS A 371 -35.33 -9.39 -3.22
C CYS A 371 -33.83 -9.75 -3.25
N THR A 372 -33.31 -10.06 -4.43
CA THR A 372 -31.88 -10.39 -4.65
C THR A 372 -31.14 -9.46 -5.60
N HIS A 373 -31.85 -8.61 -6.36
CA HIS A 373 -31.29 -7.72 -7.38
C HIS A 373 -31.67 -6.25 -7.09
N ASN A 374 -31.09 -5.32 -7.85
CA ASN A 374 -31.37 -3.87 -7.78
C ASN A 374 -31.07 -3.24 -6.41
N PHE A 375 -30.03 -3.72 -5.73
CA PHE A 375 -29.47 -3.05 -4.56
C PHE A 375 -28.38 -2.05 -4.97
N SER A 376 -28.15 -1.07 -4.12
CA SER A 376 -27.01 -0.16 -4.18
C SER A 376 -26.28 -0.15 -2.84
N VAL A 377 -24.95 0.02 -2.89
CA VAL A 377 -24.06 -0.02 -1.73
C VAL A 377 -23.26 1.27 -1.67
N ASP A 378 -23.41 2.03 -0.58
CA ASP A 378 -22.63 3.23 -0.30
C ASP A 378 -21.65 2.99 0.86
N PHE A 379 -20.51 3.68 0.82
CA PHE A 379 -19.53 3.68 1.89
C PHE A 379 -19.90 4.76 2.91
N VAL A 380 -20.19 4.36 4.16
CA VAL A 380 -20.51 5.32 5.21
C VAL A 380 -19.22 5.94 5.72
N TRP A 381 -18.86 7.10 5.16
CA TRP A 381 -17.73 7.88 5.64
C TRP A 381 -17.91 8.29 7.10
N LYS A 382 -16.79 8.39 7.83
CA LYS A 382 -16.76 8.81 9.24
C LYS A 382 -15.61 9.76 9.49
N SER A 383 -15.96 10.94 9.97
CA SER A 383 -15.02 11.95 10.46
C SER A 383 -14.20 11.51 11.69
N THR A 384 -14.61 10.45 12.40
CA THR A 384 -14.15 10.13 13.78
C THR A 384 -12.63 10.03 13.98
N SER A 385 -11.85 9.63 12.97
CA SER A 385 -10.38 9.66 13.03
C SER A 385 -9.85 11.10 13.00
N PHE A 386 -10.32 11.88 12.02
CA PHE A 386 -9.99 13.29 11.82
C PHE A 386 -10.48 14.17 12.98
N ASP A 387 -11.70 13.94 13.49
CA ASP A 387 -12.25 14.63 14.66
C ASP A 387 -11.34 14.47 15.88
N ARG A 388 -10.84 13.24 16.11
CA ARG A 388 -9.94 12.94 17.24
C ARG A 388 -8.56 13.58 17.05
N MET A 389 -8.04 13.63 15.81
CA MET A 389 -6.81 14.39 15.50
C MET A 389 -7.01 15.89 15.77
N GLN A 390 -8.08 16.51 15.25
CA GLN A 390 -8.39 17.93 15.49
C GLN A 390 -8.60 18.23 16.98
N ALA A 391 -9.34 17.38 17.70
CA ALA A 391 -9.55 17.50 19.13
C ALA A 391 -8.23 17.39 19.91
N ALA A 392 -7.35 16.45 19.56
CA ALA A 392 -6.05 16.32 20.21
C ALA A 392 -5.15 17.55 20.00
N MET A 393 -5.11 18.10 18.78
CA MET A 393 -4.37 19.33 18.51
C MET A 393 -4.94 20.52 19.29
N LYS A 394 -6.28 20.65 19.39
CA LYS A 394 -6.93 21.66 20.24
C LYS A 394 -6.63 21.46 21.72
N THR A 395 -6.61 20.24 22.23
CA THR A 395 -6.23 19.94 23.62
C THR A 395 -4.76 20.27 23.89
N PHE A 396 -3.86 20.02 22.93
CA PHE A 396 -2.44 20.42 23.04
C PHE A 396 -2.25 21.94 23.09
N ALA A 397 -3.08 22.70 22.39
CA ALA A 397 -3.05 24.17 22.41
C ALA A 397 -3.72 24.81 23.65
N VAL A 398 -4.75 24.17 24.22
CA VAL A 398 -5.63 24.79 25.24
C VAL A 398 -5.48 24.20 26.65
N ASP A 399 -5.10 22.92 26.81
CA ASP A 399 -4.85 22.30 28.12
C ASP A 399 -3.35 22.14 28.38
N GLU A 400 -2.75 23.08 29.13
CA GLU A 400 -1.36 22.99 29.61
C GLU A 400 -1.07 21.72 30.43
N THR A 401 -2.10 21.06 30.96
CA THR A 401 -1.99 19.81 31.73
C THR A 401 -2.15 18.54 30.88
N SER A 402 -2.25 18.69 29.56
CA SER A 402 -2.32 17.59 28.57
C SER A 402 -0.99 16.86 28.39
N VAL A 403 0.13 17.56 28.57
CA VAL A 403 1.50 17.02 28.54
C VAL A 403 2.36 17.66 29.63
N SER A 404 3.49 17.05 29.98
CA SER A 404 4.50 17.75 30.80
C SER A 404 5.20 18.85 29.99
N GLY A 405 5.57 19.97 30.62
CA GLY A 405 6.27 21.08 29.96
C GLY A 405 7.57 20.68 29.23
N TYR A 406 8.30 19.69 29.74
CA TYR A 406 9.47 19.12 29.04
C TYR A 406 9.06 18.47 27.70
N ILE A 407 7.96 17.70 27.69
CA ILE A 407 7.43 17.09 26.46
C ILE A 407 6.87 18.17 25.53
N TYR A 408 6.09 19.13 26.04
CA TYR A 408 5.55 20.27 25.29
C TYR A 408 6.65 20.98 24.47
N HIS A 409 7.69 21.47 25.15
CA HIS A 409 8.80 22.17 24.50
C HIS A 409 9.61 21.26 23.55
N LYS A 410 9.79 19.98 23.86
CA LYS A 410 10.45 19.03 22.94
C LYS A 410 9.62 18.71 21.70
N LEU A 411 8.29 18.67 21.80
CA LEU A 411 7.40 18.52 20.64
C LEU A 411 7.44 19.77 19.76
N LEU A 412 7.42 20.97 20.33
CA LEU A 412 7.56 22.23 19.56
C LEU A 412 8.98 22.45 18.97
N GLY A 413 9.95 21.59 19.30
CA GLY A 413 11.33 21.71 18.80
C GLY A 413 12.18 22.77 19.51
N HIS A 414 11.74 23.23 20.69
CA HIS A 414 12.48 24.18 21.52
C HIS A 414 13.72 23.52 22.13
N GLU A 415 14.71 24.35 22.43
CA GLU A 415 15.90 23.92 23.16
C GLU A 415 15.58 23.86 24.66
N VAL A 416 15.91 22.73 25.28
CA VAL A 416 15.58 22.40 26.68
C VAL A 416 16.67 21.47 27.20
N GLU A 417 17.15 21.71 28.42
CA GLU A 417 18.16 20.88 29.07
C GLU A 417 17.68 19.42 29.21
N PRO A 418 18.53 18.40 28.97
CA PRO A 418 18.14 16.99 29.07
C PRO A 418 17.74 16.58 30.51
N GLN A 419 16.43 16.46 30.76
CA GLN A 419 15.92 16.00 32.04
C GLN A 419 16.14 14.48 32.21
N VAL A 420 16.65 14.09 33.38
CA VAL A 420 16.80 12.67 33.80
C VAL A 420 15.78 12.34 34.88
N LEU A 421 15.03 11.25 34.69
CA LEU A 421 14.09 10.72 35.67
C LEU A 421 14.84 9.93 36.76
N ARG A 422 14.56 10.26 38.03
CA ARG A 422 15.08 9.51 39.19
C ARG A 422 14.21 8.28 39.45
N THR A 423 14.60 7.14 38.90
CA THR A 423 13.92 5.84 39.07
C THR A 423 14.84 4.81 39.72
N GLN A 424 14.29 3.87 40.49
CA GLN A 424 15.05 2.72 40.97
C GLN A 424 15.18 1.70 39.84
N MET A 425 16.41 1.42 39.41
CA MET A 425 16.65 0.49 38.29
C MET A 425 16.38 -0.97 38.71
N PRO A 426 15.83 -1.82 37.81
CA PRO A 426 15.50 -3.19 38.13
C PRO A 426 16.78 -4.06 38.18
N LYS A 427 16.78 -5.10 39.03
CA LYS A 427 17.92 -6.03 39.14
C LYS A 427 18.13 -6.90 37.89
N ARG A 428 17.06 -7.21 37.15
CA ARG A 428 17.07 -7.92 35.86
C ARG A 428 16.25 -7.11 34.86
N PHE A 429 16.79 -6.89 33.66
CA PHE A 429 16.09 -6.12 32.62
C PHE A 429 15.13 -6.96 31.78
N SER A 430 15.36 -8.26 31.59
CA SER A 430 14.38 -9.18 30.96
C SER A 430 13.12 -9.31 31.83
N ALA A 431 11.94 -9.16 31.22
CA ALA A 431 10.65 -9.45 31.86
C ALA A 431 10.41 -10.97 31.97
N PRO A 432 9.54 -11.44 32.90
CA PRO A 432 9.15 -12.85 32.96
C PRO A 432 8.45 -13.29 31.66
N ASN A 433 8.60 -14.57 31.31
CA ASN A 433 7.99 -15.25 30.16
C ASN A 433 8.30 -14.65 28.76
N LEU A 434 9.14 -13.62 28.67
CA LEU A 434 9.67 -13.09 27.42
C LEU A 434 11.12 -13.56 27.18
N PRO A 435 11.59 -13.56 25.92
CA PRO A 435 12.99 -13.88 25.60
C PRO A 435 13.98 -13.00 26.37
N GLU A 436 15.18 -13.55 26.64
CA GLU A 436 16.26 -12.77 27.23
C GLU A 436 16.72 -11.66 26.30
N LEU A 437 16.94 -10.46 26.87
CA LEU A 437 17.32 -9.28 26.10
C LEU A 437 18.82 -9.24 25.81
N ASN A 438 19.19 -8.92 24.57
CA ASN A 438 20.58 -8.63 24.19
C ASN A 438 21.07 -7.27 24.70
N HIS A 439 22.37 -6.99 24.57
CA HIS A 439 23.01 -5.76 25.04
C HIS A 439 22.32 -4.48 24.53
N SER A 440 21.91 -4.43 23.25
CA SER A 440 21.26 -3.27 22.65
C SER A 440 19.83 -3.05 23.16
N GLN A 441 19.11 -4.15 23.42
CA GLN A 441 17.77 -4.14 24.02
C GLN A 441 17.83 -3.76 25.50
N VAL A 442 18.76 -4.33 26.28
CA VAL A 442 19.01 -3.95 27.69
C VAL A 442 19.39 -2.47 27.80
N TYR A 443 20.25 -1.97 26.90
CA TYR A 443 20.58 -0.54 26.84
C TYR A 443 19.36 0.33 26.53
N ALA A 444 18.48 -0.11 25.60
CA ALA A 444 17.23 0.59 25.31
C ALA A 444 16.30 0.65 26.54
N VAL A 445 16.00 -0.48 27.18
CA VAL A 445 15.19 -0.50 28.42
C VAL A 445 15.80 0.42 29.48
N LYS A 446 17.12 0.30 29.73
CA LYS A 446 17.83 1.12 30.71
C LYS A 446 17.71 2.61 30.42
N SER A 447 17.98 3.05 29.18
CA SER A 447 17.93 4.47 28.84
C SER A 447 16.51 5.04 28.81
N VAL A 448 15.49 4.22 28.52
CA VAL A 448 14.09 4.66 28.45
C VAL A 448 13.51 4.94 29.84
N LEU A 449 13.78 4.06 30.80
CA LEU A 449 13.33 4.22 32.20
C LEU A 449 13.87 5.51 32.86
N GLN A 450 14.95 6.09 32.33
CA GLN A 450 15.62 7.27 32.87
C GLN A 450 15.29 8.59 32.11
N LYS A 451 14.43 8.58 31.09
CA LYS A 451 14.15 9.76 30.22
C LYS A 451 12.65 10.05 30.08
N PRO A 452 12.20 11.32 30.09
CA PRO A 452 10.80 11.69 29.84
C PRO A 452 10.37 11.54 28.37
N LEU A 453 11.31 11.57 27.43
CA LEU A 453 11.06 11.32 26.00
C LEU A 453 12.18 10.42 25.46
N SER A 454 11.81 9.33 24.80
CA SER A 454 12.75 8.41 24.15
C SER A 454 12.24 7.96 22.78
N LEU A 455 13.15 7.90 21.81
CA LEU A 455 12.92 7.29 20.50
C LEU A 455 13.70 5.96 20.43
N ILE A 456 13.07 4.88 19.96
CA ILE A 456 13.74 3.61 19.65
C ILE A 456 13.62 3.33 18.15
N GLN A 457 14.75 3.25 17.46
CA GLN A 457 14.79 2.72 16.09
C GLN A 457 14.99 1.20 16.15
N GLY A 458 14.06 0.44 15.59
CA GLY A 458 14.18 -1.02 15.50
C GLY A 458 14.08 -1.54 14.07
N PRO A 459 15.22 -1.83 13.42
CA PRO A 459 15.27 -2.52 12.14
C PRO A 459 14.50 -3.86 12.14
N PRO A 460 14.12 -4.40 10.97
CA PRO A 460 13.41 -5.67 10.86
C PRO A 460 14.06 -6.82 11.64
N GLY A 461 13.24 -7.58 12.36
CA GLY A 461 13.71 -8.73 13.15
C GLY A 461 14.45 -8.42 14.45
N THR A 462 14.64 -7.15 14.84
CA THR A 462 15.44 -6.77 16.03
C THR A 462 14.73 -6.89 17.40
N GLY A 463 13.51 -7.45 17.42
CA GLY A 463 12.75 -7.65 18.65
C GLY A 463 12.14 -6.37 19.23
N LYS A 464 11.72 -5.41 18.39
CA LYS A 464 10.97 -4.20 18.80
C LYS A 464 9.90 -4.51 19.83
N THR A 465 8.90 -5.32 19.45
CA THR A 465 7.73 -5.66 20.27
C THR A 465 8.09 -6.32 21.61
N VAL A 466 9.18 -7.11 21.66
CA VAL A 466 9.69 -7.72 22.91
C VAL A 466 10.33 -6.67 23.81
N THR A 467 11.06 -5.72 23.22
CA THR A 467 11.66 -4.57 23.92
C THR A 467 10.57 -3.65 24.44
N SER A 468 9.57 -3.30 23.61
CA SER A 468 8.39 -2.52 23.97
C SER A 468 7.60 -3.16 25.11
N ALA A 469 7.30 -4.46 25.03
CA ALA A 469 6.61 -5.19 26.10
C ALA A 469 7.41 -5.20 27.41
N THR A 470 8.73 -5.36 27.33
CA THR A 470 9.60 -5.32 28.51
C THR A 470 9.70 -3.92 29.13
N ILE A 471 9.72 -2.87 28.29
CA ILE A 471 9.64 -1.47 28.74
C ILE A 471 8.33 -1.21 29.48
N VAL A 472 7.20 -1.64 28.91
CA VAL A 472 5.87 -1.53 29.54
C VAL A 472 5.82 -2.27 30.87
N TYR A 473 6.40 -3.48 30.96
CA TYR A 473 6.48 -4.24 32.21
C TYR A 473 7.19 -3.49 33.33
N HIS A 474 8.37 -2.94 33.08
CA HIS A 474 9.09 -2.16 34.09
C HIS A 474 8.35 -0.87 34.44
N LEU A 475 7.80 -0.17 33.45
CA LEU A 475 7.05 1.06 33.69
C LEU A 475 5.79 0.83 34.54
N ALA A 476 5.03 -0.23 34.28
CA ALA A 476 3.83 -0.60 35.04
C ALA A 476 4.12 -1.08 36.47
N LYS A 477 5.35 -1.54 36.76
CA LYS A 477 5.77 -1.92 38.12
C LYS A 477 6.58 -0.84 38.86
N MET A 478 7.04 0.22 38.18
CA MET A 478 7.80 1.33 38.78
C MET A 478 6.99 2.61 38.97
N ASN A 479 6.09 2.94 38.05
CA ASN A 479 5.26 4.14 38.11
C ASN A 479 3.86 3.79 38.66
N PRO A 480 3.27 4.60 39.56
CA PRO A 480 1.87 4.46 39.93
C PRO A 480 0.96 4.97 38.80
N GLY A 481 -0.13 4.23 38.54
CA GLY A 481 -1.10 4.50 37.47
C GLY A 481 -0.88 3.64 36.22
N GLN A 482 -1.89 3.59 35.36
CA GLN A 482 -1.91 2.72 34.18
C GLN A 482 -0.90 3.18 33.11
N VAL A 483 -0.30 2.23 32.40
CA VAL A 483 0.46 2.50 31.17
C VAL A 483 -0.48 2.45 29.96
N LEU A 484 -0.45 3.48 29.12
CA LEU A 484 -1.12 3.47 27.82
C LEU A 484 -0.14 2.96 26.74
N VAL A 485 -0.59 2.01 25.93
CA VAL A 485 0.17 1.48 24.80
C VAL A 485 -0.64 1.59 23.52
N CYS A 486 -0.05 2.22 22.50
CA CYS A 486 -0.68 2.47 21.22
C CYS A 486 0.16 1.99 20.03
N ALA A 487 -0.51 1.78 18.91
CA ALA A 487 0.07 1.69 17.57
C ALA A 487 -1.00 2.12 16.54
N PRO A 488 -0.64 2.57 15.32
CA PRO A 488 -1.65 2.97 14.34
C PRO A 488 -2.49 1.78 13.85
N SER A 489 -1.88 0.61 13.62
CA SER A 489 -2.58 -0.58 13.12
C SER A 489 -3.02 -1.54 14.22
N ASN A 490 -4.25 -2.07 14.12
CA ASN A 490 -4.79 -3.04 15.09
C ASN A 490 -3.89 -4.28 15.26
N VAL A 491 -3.26 -4.76 14.19
CA VAL A 491 -2.36 -5.94 14.24
C VAL A 491 -1.14 -5.68 15.13
N ALA A 492 -0.56 -4.48 15.09
CA ALA A 492 0.55 -4.12 15.97
C ALA A 492 0.11 -4.01 17.44
N VAL A 493 -1.09 -3.47 17.71
CA VAL A 493 -1.66 -3.43 19.07
C VAL A 493 -1.92 -4.84 19.60
N ASP A 494 -2.44 -5.75 18.78
CA ASP A 494 -2.76 -7.12 19.17
C ASP A 494 -1.47 -7.94 19.45
N GLN A 495 -0.43 -7.79 18.61
CA GLN A 495 0.91 -8.36 18.85
C GLN A 495 1.57 -7.84 20.13
N LEU A 496 1.34 -6.57 20.51
CA LEU A 496 1.80 -6.03 21.79
C LEU A 496 0.97 -6.57 22.96
N THR A 497 -0.35 -6.66 22.79
CA THR A 497 -1.30 -7.17 23.79
C THR A 497 -0.93 -8.59 24.22
N GLU A 498 -0.66 -9.48 23.25
CA GLU A 498 -0.17 -10.84 23.48
C GLU A 498 1.11 -10.86 24.34
N LYS A 499 2.14 -10.10 23.94
CA LYS A 499 3.46 -10.13 24.61
C LYS A 499 3.47 -9.45 25.97
N ILE A 500 2.64 -8.44 26.17
CA ILE A 500 2.49 -7.77 27.48
C ILE A 500 1.69 -8.67 28.41
N HIS A 501 0.63 -9.33 27.94
CA HIS A 501 -0.14 -10.30 28.73
C HIS A 501 0.74 -11.47 29.22
N ALA A 502 1.61 -12.01 28.36
CA ALA A 502 2.54 -13.08 28.71
C ALA A 502 3.39 -12.76 29.97
N THR A 503 3.71 -11.48 30.24
CA THR A 503 4.47 -11.07 31.43
C THR A 503 3.69 -11.14 32.77
N GLY A 504 2.41 -11.53 32.73
CA GLY A 504 1.56 -11.63 33.93
C GLY A 504 0.96 -10.31 34.40
N LEU A 505 0.86 -9.31 33.51
CA LEU A 505 0.19 -8.03 33.78
C LEU A 505 -1.32 -8.11 33.54
N LYS A 506 -2.08 -7.30 34.27
CA LYS A 506 -3.50 -7.05 33.99
C LYS A 506 -3.64 -6.18 32.75
N VAL A 507 -4.01 -6.81 31.64
CA VAL A 507 -4.08 -6.20 30.30
C VAL A 507 -5.52 -6.01 29.85
N VAL A 508 -5.83 -4.83 29.31
CA VAL A 508 -7.14 -4.51 28.71
C VAL A 508 -6.95 -3.96 27.30
N ARG A 509 -7.46 -4.68 26.30
CA ARG A 509 -7.47 -4.27 24.89
C ARG A 509 -8.77 -3.52 24.56
N LEU A 510 -8.68 -2.20 24.44
CA LEU A 510 -9.81 -1.38 24.01
C LEU A 510 -9.94 -1.43 22.48
N THR A 511 -11.05 -1.96 21.99
CA THR A 511 -11.42 -1.98 20.57
C THR A 511 -12.46 -0.90 20.25
N ALA A 512 -12.49 -0.46 18.99
CA ALA A 512 -13.58 0.37 18.48
C ALA A 512 -14.87 -0.46 18.38
N LYS A 513 -16.04 0.15 18.61
CA LYS A 513 -17.33 -0.56 18.69
C LYS A 513 -17.69 -1.38 17.45
N SER A 514 -17.35 -0.88 16.25
CA SER A 514 -17.54 -1.62 14.99
C SER A 514 -16.56 -2.79 14.79
N ARG A 515 -15.71 -3.07 15.79
CA ARG A 515 -14.81 -4.24 15.86
C ARG A 515 -15.08 -5.13 17.09
N GLU A 516 -16.17 -4.92 17.83
CA GLU A 516 -16.56 -5.78 18.97
C GLU A 516 -17.16 -7.14 18.53
N ALA A 517 -17.40 -7.34 17.22
CA ALA A 517 -17.87 -8.60 16.64
C ALA A 517 -16.76 -9.37 15.86
N LEU A 518 -15.49 -9.00 16.03
CA LEU A 518 -14.39 -9.50 15.20
C LEU A 518 -13.42 -10.34 16.03
N ASP A 519 -13.15 -11.56 15.56
CA ASP A 519 -12.18 -12.46 16.17
C ASP A 519 -10.73 -11.92 16.06
N SER A 520 -9.93 -12.24 17.06
CA SER A 520 -8.51 -11.91 17.20
C SER A 520 -7.87 -12.83 18.24
N PRO A 521 -6.58 -13.21 18.11
CA PRO A 521 -5.86 -14.00 19.12
C PRO A 521 -5.85 -13.41 20.54
N VAL A 522 -6.26 -12.14 20.71
CA VAL A 522 -6.39 -11.45 22.00
C VAL A 522 -7.84 -11.06 22.35
N LEU A 523 -8.86 -11.69 21.73
CA LEU A 523 -10.28 -11.40 21.96
C LEU A 523 -10.66 -11.44 23.46
N PHE A 524 -10.20 -12.47 24.17
CA PHE A 524 -10.39 -12.65 25.63
C PHE A 524 -9.79 -11.53 26.49
N LEU A 525 -8.87 -10.73 25.95
CA LEU A 525 -8.28 -9.56 26.61
C LEU A 525 -9.01 -8.26 26.27
N THR A 526 -10.04 -8.28 25.42
CA THR A 526 -10.74 -7.07 25.01
C THR A 526 -11.71 -6.57 26.09
N LEU A 527 -11.92 -5.25 26.15
CA LEU A 527 -12.80 -4.66 27.16
C LEU A 527 -14.24 -5.18 27.06
N HIS A 528 -14.76 -5.39 25.86
CA HIS A 528 -16.13 -5.88 25.69
C HIS A 528 -16.28 -7.33 26.16
N GLU A 529 -15.28 -8.17 25.89
CA GLU A 529 -15.25 -9.57 26.32
C GLU A 529 -15.00 -9.72 27.82
N GLN A 530 -14.12 -8.90 28.40
CA GLN A 530 -13.95 -8.85 29.86
C GLN A 530 -15.20 -8.33 30.59
N VAL A 531 -16.01 -7.47 29.96
CA VAL A 531 -17.32 -7.06 30.51
C VAL A 531 -18.36 -8.18 30.40
N GLN A 532 -18.33 -8.98 29.32
CA GLN A 532 -19.23 -10.13 29.16
C GLN A 532 -18.91 -11.26 30.15
N ASN A 533 -17.63 -11.52 30.43
CA ASN A 533 -17.20 -12.56 31.37
C ASN A 533 -17.03 -12.05 32.82
N ASN A 534 -17.65 -10.92 33.20
CA ASN A 534 -17.54 -10.40 34.56
C ASN A 534 -18.73 -10.80 35.45
N ASP A 535 -18.53 -11.83 36.27
CA ASP A 535 -19.55 -12.36 37.18
C ASP A 535 -19.86 -11.47 38.40
N THR A 536 -19.10 -10.39 38.65
CA THR A 536 -19.33 -9.54 39.85
C THR A 536 -20.69 -8.83 39.83
N ASN A 537 -21.32 -8.70 38.67
CA ASN A 537 -22.61 -8.01 38.51
C ASN A 537 -23.67 -8.91 37.85
N VAL A 538 -24.32 -9.73 38.67
CA VAL A 538 -25.41 -10.64 38.28
C VAL A 538 -26.57 -9.94 37.55
N GLU A 539 -26.82 -8.66 37.82
CA GLU A 539 -27.87 -7.90 37.10
C GLU A 539 -27.42 -7.50 35.68
N LEU A 540 -26.17 -7.09 35.52
CA LEU A 540 -25.58 -6.86 34.20
C LEU A 540 -25.57 -8.15 33.37
N GLN A 541 -25.24 -9.30 33.99
CA GLN A 541 -25.27 -10.60 33.31
C GLN A 541 -26.66 -10.99 32.81
N LYS A 542 -27.70 -10.84 33.65
CA LYS A 542 -29.09 -11.07 33.21
C LYS A 542 -29.51 -10.16 32.05
N LEU A 543 -29.08 -8.90 32.05
CA LEU A 543 -29.34 -7.96 30.95
C LEU A 543 -28.54 -8.27 29.69
N ILE A 544 -27.33 -8.84 29.80
CA ILE A 544 -26.56 -9.36 28.67
C ILE A 544 -27.27 -10.58 28.08
N GLN A 545 -27.63 -11.56 28.91
CA GLN A 545 -28.33 -12.78 28.49
C GLN A 545 -29.66 -12.45 27.77
N LEU A 546 -30.53 -11.65 28.39
CA LEU A 546 -31.79 -11.21 27.79
C LEU A 546 -31.57 -10.52 26.44
N LYS A 547 -30.53 -9.70 26.32
CA LYS A 547 -30.19 -9.02 25.06
C LYS A 547 -29.66 -9.96 23.98
N THR A 548 -28.96 -11.03 24.36
CA THR A 548 -28.49 -12.06 23.42
C THR A 548 -29.65 -12.97 22.97
N GLU A 549 -30.59 -13.28 23.86
CA GLU A 549 -31.77 -14.12 23.57
C GLU A 549 -32.84 -13.37 22.77
N GLN A 550 -33.07 -12.08 23.05
CA GLN A 550 -34.15 -11.27 22.45
C GLN A 550 -33.66 -10.27 21.38
N GLY A 551 -32.34 -10.12 21.22
CA GLY A 551 -31.69 -9.15 20.31
C GLY A 551 -31.74 -7.70 20.80
N GLU A 552 -32.90 -7.25 21.27
CA GLU A 552 -33.14 -5.93 21.86
C GLU A 552 -33.51 -6.02 23.35
N LEU A 553 -33.66 -4.86 23.99
CA LEU A 553 -34.10 -4.72 25.39
C LEU A 553 -35.17 -3.64 25.49
N SER A 554 -36.03 -3.69 26.52
CA SER A 554 -36.98 -2.61 26.80
C SER A 554 -36.26 -1.26 26.97
N SER A 555 -36.94 -0.14 26.75
CA SER A 555 -36.32 1.19 26.89
C SER A 555 -35.79 1.48 28.30
N ALA A 556 -36.38 0.85 29.33
CA ALA A 556 -35.90 0.89 30.71
C ALA A 556 -34.67 0.00 30.92
N ASP A 557 -34.73 -1.24 30.42
CA ASP A 557 -33.65 -2.23 30.57
C ASP A 557 -32.42 -1.86 29.76
N GLU A 558 -32.58 -1.34 28.54
CA GLU A 558 -31.49 -0.82 27.71
C GLU A 558 -30.79 0.39 28.37
N LYS A 559 -31.55 1.23 29.09
CA LYS A 559 -31.00 2.34 29.89
C LYS A 559 -30.23 1.81 31.10
N LYS A 560 -30.75 0.77 31.77
CA LYS A 560 -30.10 0.11 32.91
C LYS A 560 -28.82 -0.64 32.50
N TYR A 561 -28.89 -1.42 31.42
CA TYR A 561 -27.77 -2.08 30.75
C TYR A 561 -26.67 -1.08 30.37
N LYS A 562 -27.01 0.01 29.68
CA LYS A 562 -26.05 1.08 29.33
C LYS A 562 -25.40 1.71 30.57
N MET A 563 -26.11 1.84 31.69
CA MET A 563 -25.56 2.35 32.95
C MET A 563 -24.59 1.35 33.61
N LEU A 564 -24.99 0.07 33.73
CA LEU A 564 -24.20 -0.99 34.37
C LEU A 564 -22.99 -1.39 33.52
N LYS A 565 -23.12 -1.54 32.19
CA LYS A 565 -21.98 -1.76 31.28
C LYS A 565 -20.97 -0.63 31.41
N ARG A 566 -21.39 0.64 31.44
CA ARG A 566 -20.49 1.78 31.67
C ARG A 566 -19.81 1.78 33.05
N ALA A 567 -20.41 1.16 34.07
CA ALA A 567 -19.78 1.02 35.38
C ALA A 567 -18.69 -0.07 35.35
N CYS A 568 -19.03 -1.25 34.84
CA CYS A 568 -18.11 -2.38 34.62
C CYS A 568 -16.93 -1.99 33.70
N GLU A 569 -17.19 -1.29 32.59
CA GLU A 569 -16.16 -0.76 31.69
C GLU A 569 -15.15 0.14 32.45
N ARG A 570 -15.61 1.00 33.37
CA ARG A 570 -14.72 1.85 34.17
C ARG A 570 -13.93 1.06 35.22
N GLU A 571 -14.57 0.11 35.90
CA GLU A 571 -13.93 -0.73 36.91
C GLU A 571 -12.77 -1.53 36.32
N ILE A 572 -13.01 -2.19 35.17
CA ILE A 572 -11.98 -2.96 34.44
C ILE A 572 -10.83 -2.06 33.98
N LEU A 573 -11.13 -0.89 33.40
CA LEU A 573 -10.10 0.07 32.97
C LEU A 573 -9.33 0.68 34.15
N GLN A 574 -9.96 0.88 35.32
CA GLN A 574 -9.29 1.36 36.53
C GLN A 574 -8.37 0.30 37.14
N ASN A 575 -8.77 -0.97 37.11
CA ASN A 575 -8.04 -2.10 37.71
C ASN A 575 -6.95 -2.72 36.82
N ALA A 576 -6.74 -2.20 35.60
CA ALA A 576 -5.70 -2.63 34.67
C ALA A 576 -4.29 -2.15 35.08
N ASP A 577 -3.25 -2.94 34.80
CA ASP A 577 -1.86 -2.46 34.77
C ASP A 577 -1.61 -1.68 33.46
N VAL A 578 -2.16 -2.18 32.34
CA VAL A 578 -1.90 -1.67 30.98
C VAL A 578 -3.19 -1.63 30.15
N ILE A 579 -3.43 -0.50 29.47
CA ILE A 579 -4.50 -0.33 28.49
C ILE A 579 -3.88 -0.23 27.09
N LEU A 580 -4.41 -1.03 26.16
CA LEU A 580 -3.94 -1.13 24.78
C LEU A 580 -5.04 -0.72 23.78
N CYS A 581 -4.74 0.20 22.87
CA CYS A 581 -5.66 0.66 21.83
C CYS A 581 -4.90 1.11 20.58
N THR A 582 -5.60 1.40 19.48
CA THR A 582 -4.95 2.12 18.37
C THR A 582 -4.71 3.59 18.75
N CYS A 583 -3.82 4.32 18.06
CA CYS A 583 -3.57 5.74 18.32
C CYS A 583 -4.87 6.57 18.27
N VAL A 584 -5.64 6.45 17.18
CA VAL A 584 -7.01 7.00 17.08
C VAL A 584 -7.94 6.44 18.18
N GLY A 585 -7.75 5.19 18.58
CA GLY A 585 -8.49 4.51 19.65
C GLY A 585 -8.30 5.15 21.04
N ALA A 586 -7.19 5.85 21.30
CA ALA A 586 -6.96 6.54 22.57
C ALA A 586 -7.98 7.66 22.84
N GLY A 587 -8.48 8.31 21.77
CA GLY A 587 -9.58 9.29 21.84
C GLY A 587 -10.98 8.70 22.01
N ASP A 588 -11.13 7.46 22.51
CA ASP A 588 -12.44 6.88 22.81
C ASP A 588 -13.05 7.54 24.06
N PRO A 589 -14.36 7.91 24.05
CA PRO A 589 -15.01 8.51 25.22
C PRO A 589 -14.89 7.71 26.52
N ARG A 590 -14.68 6.37 26.46
CA ARG A 590 -14.41 5.53 27.64
C ARG A 590 -13.11 5.90 28.35
N LEU A 591 -12.11 6.45 27.65
CA LEU A 591 -10.82 6.89 28.19
C LEU A 591 -10.78 8.38 28.58
N SER A 592 -11.79 9.18 28.19
CA SER A 592 -11.81 10.65 28.35
C SER A 592 -11.61 11.20 29.77
N LYS A 593 -11.75 10.37 30.82
CA LYS A 593 -11.55 10.74 32.23
C LYS A 593 -10.28 10.15 32.86
N PHE A 594 -9.47 9.41 32.10
CA PHE A 594 -8.20 8.85 32.55
C PHE A 594 -7.06 9.82 32.17
N LYS A 595 -6.02 9.90 33.01
CA LYS A 595 -4.75 10.57 32.66
C LYS A 595 -3.60 9.57 32.72
N PHE A 596 -2.94 9.38 31.59
CA PHE A 596 -1.87 8.41 31.39
C PHE A 596 -0.51 9.09 31.51
N ARG A 597 0.10 8.99 32.70
CA ARG A 597 1.46 9.49 32.96
C ARG A 597 2.47 8.92 31.94
N THR A 598 2.28 7.67 31.55
CA THR A 598 3.22 6.89 30.74
C THR A 598 2.54 6.44 29.45
N VAL A 599 3.13 6.78 28.30
CA VAL A 599 2.60 6.43 26.97
C VAL A 599 3.72 5.80 26.14
N LEU A 600 3.47 4.60 25.59
CA LEU A 600 4.32 3.99 24.55
C LEU A 600 3.54 3.91 23.24
N ILE A 601 4.15 4.35 22.14
CA ILE A 601 3.60 4.21 20.79
C ILE A 601 4.58 3.36 19.97
N ASP A 602 4.17 2.17 19.52
CA ASP A 602 4.96 1.31 18.61
C ASP A 602 4.48 1.46 17.16
N GLU A 603 5.37 1.13 16.23
CA GLU A 603 5.26 1.49 14.81
C GLU A 603 4.86 2.97 14.59
N ALA A 604 5.33 3.87 15.47
CA ALA A 604 5.01 5.30 15.48
C ALA A 604 5.45 6.04 14.19
N THR A 605 6.30 5.43 13.37
CA THR A 605 6.66 5.92 12.04
C THR A 605 5.58 5.68 10.99
N GLN A 606 4.64 4.75 11.19
CA GLN A 606 3.49 4.54 10.29
C GLN A 606 2.34 5.54 10.55
N ALA A 607 2.34 6.23 11.69
CA ALA A 607 1.28 7.16 12.09
C ALA A 607 1.58 8.58 11.59
N THR A 608 0.53 9.37 11.34
CA THR A 608 0.71 10.81 11.16
C THR A 608 1.09 11.46 12.49
N GLU A 609 1.70 12.64 12.44
CA GLU A 609 2.00 13.38 13.68
C GLU A 609 0.73 13.77 14.47
N PRO A 610 -0.34 14.31 13.86
CA PRO A 610 -1.63 14.52 14.55
C PRO A 610 -2.25 13.25 15.13
N GLU A 611 -2.07 12.08 14.51
CA GLU A 611 -2.50 10.80 15.07
C GLU A 611 -1.67 10.40 16.31
N CYS A 612 -0.35 10.61 16.28
CA CYS A 612 0.53 10.38 17.44
C CYS A 612 0.16 11.26 18.64
N MET A 613 -0.38 12.46 18.41
CA MET A 613 -0.76 13.37 19.49
C MET A 613 -1.96 12.88 20.30
N ILE A 614 -2.88 12.11 19.72
CA ILE A 614 -4.12 11.63 20.39
C ILE A 614 -3.85 10.92 21.73
N PRO A 615 -2.94 9.93 21.84
CA PRO A 615 -2.59 9.33 23.12
C PRO A 615 -1.67 10.21 24.00
N LEU A 616 -0.89 11.13 23.41
CA LEU A 616 0.07 11.97 24.16
C LEU A 616 -0.62 13.05 25.00
N VAL A 617 -1.69 13.66 24.49
CA VAL A 617 -2.44 14.73 25.20
C VAL A 617 -3.26 14.25 26.40
N LEU A 618 -3.24 12.95 26.71
CA LEU A 618 -3.94 12.37 27.85
C LEU A 618 -3.15 12.50 29.18
N GLY A 619 -2.36 13.57 29.36
CA GLY A 619 -1.59 13.83 30.57
C GLY A 619 -0.16 13.26 30.57
N CYS A 620 0.45 13.05 29.39
CA CYS A 620 1.72 12.33 29.27
C CYS A 620 2.91 13.06 29.93
N LYS A 621 3.68 12.33 30.74
CA LYS A 621 4.92 12.79 31.40
C LYS A 621 6.13 11.90 31.11
N GLN A 622 5.92 10.72 30.52
CA GLN A 622 6.97 9.85 30.00
C GLN A 622 6.48 9.19 28.70
N ALA A 623 7.07 9.61 27.57
CA ALA A 623 6.72 9.17 26.23
C ALA A 623 7.83 8.29 25.62
N VAL A 624 7.43 7.18 25.01
CA VAL A 624 8.32 6.26 24.29
C VAL A 624 7.77 6.04 22.89
N LEU A 625 8.47 6.55 21.87
CA LEU A 625 8.10 6.32 20.47
C LEU A 625 9.03 5.26 19.89
N VAL A 626 8.46 4.18 19.37
CA VAL A 626 9.16 3.02 18.83
C VAL A 626 8.75 2.88 17.36
N GLY A 627 9.72 2.72 16.46
CA GLY A 627 9.46 2.72 15.02
C GLY A 627 10.72 2.48 14.20
N ASP A 628 10.63 2.74 12.90
CA ASP A 628 11.78 2.72 11.99
C ASP A 628 11.52 3.53 10.71
N HIS A 629 12.15 4.69 10.59
CA HIS A 629 12.00 5.61 9.46
C HIS A 629 12.60 5.08 8.13
N GLN A 630 13.33 3.95 8.19
CA GLN A 630 13.78 3.23 6.99
C GLN A 630 12.70 2.23 6.48
N GLN A 631 11.60 2.04 7.22
CA GLN A 631 10.39 1.32 6.78
C GLN A 631 9.26 2.31 6.47
N LEU A 632 8.10 1.80 6.07
CA LEU A 632 6.97 2.60 5.57
C LEU A 632 6.47 3.66 6.57
N GLY A 633 6.24 4.87 6.05
CA GLY A 633 5.60 6.00 6.72
C GLY A 633 4.07 6.02 6.57
N PRO A 634 3.38 7.06 7.08
CA PRO A 634 1.93 7.19 6.95
C PRO A 634 1.46 7.33 5.49
N VAL A 635 0.25 6.82 5.23
CA VAL A 635 -0.41 6.89 3.92
C VAL A 635 -1.32 8.12 3.89
N ILE A 636 -0.96 9.12 3.09
CA ILE A 636 -1.75 10.34 2.83
C ILE A 636 -2.29 10.27 1.40
N MET A 637 -3.59 10.45 1.22
CA MET A 637 -4.27 10.40 -0.08
C MET A 637 -4.23 11.76 -0.79
N ASN A 638 -4.43 12.85 -0.06
CA ASN A 638 -4.40 14.20 -0.60
C ASN A 638 -2.95 14.66 -0.87
N LYS A 639 -2.60 14.78 -2.17
CA LYS A 639 -1.26 15.18 -2.62
C LYS A 639 -0.86 16.60 -2.21
N LYS A 640 -1.81 17.53 -1.95
CA LYS A 640 -1.47 18.85 -1.38
C LYS A 640 -1.03 18.71 0.07
N ALA A 641 -1.82 18.03 0.91
CA ALA A 641 -1.48 17.78 2.31
C ALA A 641 -0.18 16.95 2.47
N ALA A 642 0.04 15.96 1.59
CA ALA A 642 1.28 15.18 1.57
C ALA A 642 2.51 16.03 1.25
N ARG A 643 2.46 16.89 0.21
CA ARG A 643 3.57 17.79 -0.15
C ARG A 643 3.86 18.83 0.94
N ALA A 644 2.83 19.30 1.64
CA ALA A 644 2.97 20.20 2.78
C ALA A 644 3.61 19.55 4.01
N GLY A 645 3.76 18.22 4.06
CA GLY A 645 4.49 17.51 5.11
C GLY A 645 3.65 16.65 6.03
N LEU A 646 2.33 16.48 5.81
CA LEU A 646 1.49 15.58 6.62
C LEU A 646 1.95 14.10 6.56
N CYS A 647 2.77 13.76 5.55
CA CYS A 647 3.39 12.44 5.40
C CYS A 647 4.64 12.22 6.28
N GLN A 648 5.11 13.24 7.01
CA GLN A 648 6.16 13.10 8.01
C GLN A 648 5.56 12.62 9.34
N SER A 649 6.13 11.56 9.91
CA SER A 649 5.76 11.10 11.25
C SER A 649 6.43 11.94 12.34
N LEU A 650 5.81 11.99 13.52
CA LEU A 650 6.38 12.65 14.71
C LEU A 650 7.78 12.11 15.04
N PHE A 651 7.99 10.81 14.85
CA PHE A 651 9.29 10.16 15.05
C PHE A 651 10.35 10.75 14.10
N GLU A 652 10.04 10.92 12.81
CA GLU A 652 10.97 11.48 11.83
C GLU A 652 11.29 12.95 12.12
N ARG A 653 10.28 13.78 12.45
CA ARG A 653 10.51 15.19 12.79
C ARG A 653 11.41 15.36 14.01
N LEU A 654 11.17 14.57 15.06
CA LEU A 654 12.01 14.56 16.27
C LEU A 654 13.45 14.07 16.01
N VAL A 655 13.65 13.12 15.09
CA VAL A 655 15.01 12.72 14.65
C VAL A 655 15.72 13.86 13.90
N ILE A 656 15.01 14.58 13.03
CA ILE A 656 15.57 15.73 12.28
C ILE A 656 15.89 16.90 13.23
N LEU A 657 15.11 17.09 14.29
CA LEU A 657 15.42 17.98 15.42
C LEU A 657 16.62 17.54 16.29
N GLY A 658 17.30 16.44 15.94
CA GLY A 658 18.50 15.97 16.61
C GLY A 658 18.27 15.02 17.78
N ILE A 659 17.04 14.57 18.04
CA ILE A 659 16.79 13.54 19.06
C ILE A 659 17.28 12.18 18.53
N ARG A 660 18.51 11.83 18.91
CA ARG A 660 19.17 10.58 18.50
C ARG A 660 18.38 9.35 18.99
N PRO A 661 17.85 8.49 18.10
CA PRO A 661 17.09 7.32 18.49
C PRO A 661 18.01 6.18 18.94
N ILE A 662 17.55 5.39 19.90
CA ILE A 662 18.26 4.20 20.38
C ILE A 662 18.07 3.10 19.34
N ARG A 663 19.11 2.74 18.59
CA ARG A 663 19.05 1.70 17.54
C ARG A 663 19.23 0.31 18.15
N LEU A 664 18.25 -0.58 17.96
CA LEU A 664 18.40 -2.01 18.23
C LEU A 664 19.29 -2.66 17.16
N GLN A 665 20.26 -3.47 17.56
CA GLN A 665 21.40 -3.84 16.68
C GLN A 665 21.37 -5.26 16.12
N VAL A 666 20.66 -6.20 16.76
CA VAL A 666 20.75 -7.63 16.45
C VAL A 666 19.40 -8.17 15.95
N GLN A 667 19.38 -8.76 14.76
CA GLN A 667 18.16 -9.33 14.15
C GLN A 667 18.07 -10.86 14.33
N TYR A 668 16.86 -11.37 14.56
CA TYR A 668 16.59 -12.79 14.85
C TYR A 668 15.61 -13.46 13.86
N ARG A 669 15.20 -12.75 12.82
CA ARG A 669 14.19 -13.22 11.84
C ARG A 669 14.83 -14.03 10.72
N MET A 670 15.77 -13.40 10.01
CA MET A 670 16.17 -13.72 8.64
C MET A 670 17.44 -14.56 8.59
N HIS A 671 17.57 -15.43 7.59
CA HIS A 671 18.86 -16.03 7.22
C HIS A 671 19.92 -14.93 6.94
N PRO A 672 21.20 -15.08 7.37
CA PRO A 672 22.22 -14.04 7.25
C PRO A 672 22.42 -13.43 5.86
N CYS A 673 22.24 -14.20 4.77
CA CYS A 673 22.36 -13.68 3.41
C CYS A 673 21.23 -12.73 3.00
N LEU A 674 20.05 -12.84 3.64
CA LEU A 674 18.86 -12.02 3.36
C LEU A 674 18.94 -10.66 4.05
N SER A 675 19.54 -10.61 5.25
CA SER A 675 19.71 -9.38 6.03
C SER A 675 20.87 -8.51 5.54
N GLU A 676 21.81 -9.06 4.78
CA GLU A 676 23.04 -8.40 4.32
C GLU A 676 22.78 -7.16 3.44
N PHE A 677 22.01 -7.29 2.35
CA PHE A 677 21.69 -6.15 1.48
C PHE A 677 20.87 -5.06 2.21
N PRO A 678 19.79 -5.39 2.96
CA PRO A 678 19.09 -4.40 3.77
C PRO A 678 19.97 -3.73 4.84
N SER A 679 20.84 -4.49 5.52
CA SER A 679 21.80 -3.96 6.49
C SER A 679 22.70 -2.91 5.86
N ASN A 680 23.35 -3.25 4.74
CA ASN A 680 24.32 -2.37 4.09
C ASN A 680 23.65 -1.11 3.50
N MET A 681 22.53 -1.26 2.78
CA MET A 681 21.89 -0.14 2.08
C MET A 681 21.10 0.78 3.02
N PHE A 682 20.24 0.23 3.88
CA PHE A 682 19.34 1.02 4.73
C PHE A 682 19.97 1.33 6.09
N TYR A 683 20.68 0.39 6.70
CA TYR A 683 21.19 0.48 8.08
C TYR A 683 22.72 0.61 8.21
N GLU A 684 23.41 1.02 7.14
CA GLU A 684 24.83 1.40 7.19
C GLU A 684 25.77 0.25 7.58
N GLY A 685 25.35 -1.01 7.34
CA GLY A 685 26.05 -2.22 7.77
C GLY A 685 25.94 -2.52 9.27
N SER A 686 25.20 -1.72 10.04
CA SER A 686 25.14 -1.82 11.51
C SER A 686 24.21 -2.91 12.06
N LEU A 687 23.45 -3.61 11.21
CA LEU A 687 22.56 -4.69 11.61
C LEU A 687 23.32 -6.02 11.69
N GLN A 688 23.41 -6.56 12.90
CA GLN A 688 24.08 -7.83 13.24
C GLN A 688 23.08 -9.00 13.21
N ASN A 689 23.58 -10.22 12.96
CA ASN A 689 22.77 -11.43 12.95
C ASN A 689 22.85 -12.14 14.31
N GLY A 690 21.70 -12.29 14.98
CA GLY A 690 21.53 -13.07 16.21
C GLY A 690 21.05 -14.50 15.98
N VAL A 691 21.06 -14.94 14.72
CA VAL A 691 20.70 -16.29 14.25
C VAL A 691 21.70 -16.74 13.19
N THR A 692 22.08 -18.01 13.22
CA THR A 692 23.09 -18.56 12.30
C THR A 692 22.50 -19.00 10.94
N THR A 693 23.37 -19.20 9.96
CA THR A 693 23.07 -19.86 8.68
C THR A 693 22.31 -21.18 8.91
N GLN A 694 22.84 -22.05 9.78
CA GLN A 694 22.29 -23.39 9.99
C GLN A 694 20.90 -23.37 10.68
N GLU A 695 20.61 -22.39 11.56
CA GLU A 695 19.26 -22.18 12.14
C GLU A 695 18.21 -21.69 11.12
N ARG A 696 18.64 -21.27 9.93
CA ARG A 696 17.79 -20.72 8.88
C ARG A 696 17.95 -21.44 7.53
N LEU A 697 18.63 -22.59 7.51
CA LEU A 697 18.80 -23.46 6.34
C LEU A 697 17.99 -24.75 6.51
N ARG A 698 16.86 -24.90 5.80
CA ARG A 698 16.01 -26.10 5.89
C ARG A 698 16.52 -27.22 4.97
N LYS A 699 17.48 -28.00 5.44
CA LYS A 699 18.08 -29.13 4.68
C LYS A 699 17.07 -30.22 4.25
N ASN A 700 15.91 -30.30 4.90
CA ASN A 700 14.86 -31.27 4.59
C ASN A 700 13.89 -30.79 3.48
N VAL A 701 14.10 -29.60 2.92
CA VAL A 701 13.24 -29.01 1.87
C VAL A 701 13.97 -29.11 0.53
N ASP A 702 13.55 -30.04 -0.32
CA ASP A 702 14.05 -30.18 -1.70
C ASP A 702 13.56 -29.00 -2.56
N PHE A 703 14.23 -27.85 -2.50
CA PHE A 703 13.95 -26.71 -3.37
C PHE A 703 15.21 -26.30 -4.16
N PRO A 704 15.11 -26.07 -5.49
CA PRO A 704 16.25 -25.76 -6.34
C PRO A 704 16.72 -24.31 -6.17
N TRP A 705 17.40 -24.03 -5.05
CA TRP A 705 18.16 -22.79 -4.87
C TRP A 705 19.39 -22.80 -5.79
N PRO A 706 19.64 -21.74 -6.59
CA PRO A 706 20.79 -21.71 -7.51
C PRO A 706 22.15 -21.93 -6.83
N ALA A 707 22.30 -21.43 -5.60
CA ALA A 707 23.42 -21.68 -4.72
C ALA A 707 22.88 -22.20 -3.37
N PRO A 708 23.20 -23.45 -2.93
CA PRO A 708 22.49 -24.12 -1.84
C PRO A 708 22.50 -23.43 -0.47
N GLU A 709 23.60 -22.77 -0.09
CA GLU A 709 23.75 -22.06 1.21
C GLU A 709 23.18 -20.63 1.18
N THR A 710 22.61 -20.19 0.06
CA THR A 710 21.96 -18.87 -0.10
C THR A 710 20.52 -19.06 -0.57
N PRO A 711 19.54 -19.15 0.35
CA PRO A 711 18.13 -19.34 0.02
C PRO A 711 17.46 -18.05 -0.52
N MET A 712 18.02 -17.50 -1.60
CA MET A 712 17.43 -16.39 -2.35
C MET A 712 17.79 -16.47 -3.83
N PHE A 713 16.88 -16.00 -4.70
CA PHE A 713 17.21 -15.74 -6.09
C PHE A 713 16.29 -14.69 -6.73
N PHE A 714 16.79 -14.08 -7.80
CA PHE A 714 16.04 -13.18 -8.68
C PHE A 714 15.83 -13.91 -10.01
N LEU A 715 14.59 -14.17 -10.38
CA LEU A 715 14.22 -14.75 -11.67
C LEU A 715 13.94 -13.65 -12.69
N SER A 716 14.75 -13.62 -13.74
CA SER A 716 14.64 -12.72 -14.88
C SER A 716 13.41 -13.06 -15.72
N ASN A 717 12.35 -12.25 -15.57
CA ASN A 717 11.10 -12.36 -16.33
C ASN A 717 11.00 -11.18 -17.31
N LEU A 718 10.98 -11.47 -18.62
CA LEU A 718 10.96 -10.46 -19.68
C LEU A 718 9.56 -10.20 -20.29
N GLY A 719 8.50 -10.82 -19.76
CA GLY A 719 7.12 -10.58 -20.22
C GLY A 719 6.67 -9.13 -19.96
N GLN A 720 5.84 -8.58 -20.84
CA GLN A 720 5.36 -7.20 -20.79
C GLN A 720 4.42 -6.93 -19.59
N GLU A 721 4.30 -5.66 -19.21
CA GLU A 721 3.28 -5.20 -18.25
C GLU A 721 1.96 -4.87 -18.96
N GLU A 722 0.84 -5.23 -18.35
CA GLU A 722 -0.51 -4.89 -18.83
C GLU A 722 -1.22 -3.98 -17.81
N ILE A 723 -2.11 -3.12 -18.28
CA ILE A 723 -3.04 -2.37 -17.42
C ILE A 723 -4.12 -3.35 -16.92
N SER A 724 -4.50 -3.26 -15.65
CA SER A 724 -5.60 -4.07 -15.09
C SER A 724 -6.99 -3.52 -15.44
N SER A 725 -8.04 -4.32 -15.25
CA SER A 725 -9.47 -3.95 -15.42
C SER A 725 -9.94 -2.66 -14.72
N SER A 726 -9.14 -2.14 -13.78
CA SER A 726 -9.33 -0.84 -13.12
C SER A 726 -8.87 0.40 -13.89
N GLY A 727 -8.09 0.24 -14.96
CA GLY A 727 -7.35 1.32 -15.63
C GLY A 727 -6.17 1.89 -14.83
N THR A 728 -6.13 1.71 -13.51
CA THR A 728 -5.21 2.42 -12.59
C THR A 728 -4.10 1.54 -12.00
N SER A 729 -4.22 0.21 -12.09
CA SER A 729 -3.19 -0.75 -11.65
C SER A 729 -2.54 -1.48 -12.84
N TYR A 730 -1.48 -2.23 -12.52
CA TYR A 730 -0.68 -3.00 -13.48
C TYR A 730 -0.61 -4.46 -13.06
N LEU A 731 -0.29 -5.32 -14.02
CA LEU A 731 -0.03 -6.75 -13.80
C LEU A 731 0.96 -7.29 -14.83
N ASN A 732 1.41 -8.53 -14.63
CA ASN A 732 2.31 -9.22 -15.55
C ASN A 732 2.00 -10.73 -15.58
N ARG A 733 1.48 -11.22 -16.72
CA ARG A 733 1.06 -12.63 -16.91
C ARG A 733 2.22 -13.61 -16.74
N THR A 734 3.41 -13.26 -17.22
CA THR A 734 4.60 -14.12 -17.12
C THR A 734 5.08 -14.22 -15.68
N GLU A 735 5.08 -13.12 -14.92
CA GLU A 735 5.35 -13.16 -13.48
C GLU A 735 4.31 -13.98 -12.72
N ALA A 736 3.01 -13.82 -12.99
CA ALA A 736 1.97 -14.60 -12.32
C ALA A 736 2.11 -16.12 -12.58
N SER A 737 2.41 -16.51 -13.82
CA SER A 737 2.67 -17.91 -14.18
C SER A 737 3.94 -18.47 -13.51
N ASN A 738 5.00 -17.68 -13.39
CA ASN A 738 6.22 -18.12 -12.70
C ASN A 738 6.06 -18.11 -11.17
N CYS A 739 5.16 -17.27 -10.63
CA CYS A 739 4.77 -17.27 -9.22
C CYS A 739 4.06 -18.58 -8.83
N GLU A 740 3.05 -19.02 -9.61
CA GLU A 740 2.39 -20.33 -9.41
C GLU A 740 3.42 -21.46 -9.41
N LYS A 741 4.36 -21.50 -10.35
CA LYS A 741 5.36 -22.58 -10.43
C LYS A 741 6.26 -22.64 -9.21
N VAL A 742 6.66 -21.47 -8.68
CA VAL A 742 7.48 -21.37 -7.46
C VAL A 742 6.67 -21.81 -6.23
N VAL A 743 5.42 -21.35 -6.09
CA VAL A 743 4.48 -21.82 -5.06
C VAL A 743 4.30 -23.34 -5.12
N THR A 744 3.98 -23.87 -6.30
CA THR A 744 3.75 -25.29 -6.53
C THR A 744 4.99 -26.14 -6.25
N LYS A 745 6.21 -25.64 -6.53
CA LYS A 745 7.43 -26.31 -6.07
C LYS A 745 7.60 -26.22 -4.56
N PHE A 746 7.39 -25.08 -3.91
CA PHE A 746 7.43 -24.99 -2.43
C PHE A 746 6.47 -25.98 -1.75
N LEU A 747 5.21 -26.03 -2.20
CA LEU A 747 4.20 -26.98 -1.70
C LEU A 747 4.63 -28.45 -1.93
N LYS A 748 5.14 -28.78 -3.13
CA LYS A 748 5.72 -30.11 -3.44
C LYS A 748 7.01 -30.42 -2.64
N SER A 749 7.64 -29.42 -2.02
CA SER A 749 8.82 -29.56 -1.17
C SER A 749 8.47 -29.64 0.32
N GLY A 750 7.20 -29.86 0.66
CA GLY A 750 6.73 -30.03 2.04
C GLY A 750 6.50 -28.74 2.83
N ILE A 751 6.51 -27.57 2.18
CA ILE A 751 6.20 -26.29 2.83
C ILE A 751 4.68 -26.12 2.92
N LEU A 752 4.19 -25.70 4.09
CA LEU A 752 2.75 -25.48 4.32
C LEU A 752 2.28 -24.15 3.71
N PRO A 753 1.04 -24.04 3.19
CA PRO A 753 0.51 -22.80 2.60
C PRO A 753 0.69 -21.56 3.50
N ALA A 754 0.35 -21.67 4.78
CA ALA A 754 0.47 -20.58 5.76
C ALA A 754 1.91 -20.05 5.95
N GLN A 755 2.93 -20.85 5.63
CA GLN A 755 4.36 -20.48 5.70
C GLN A 755 4.82 -19.64 4.50
N ILE A 756 4.02 -19.55 3.44
CA ILE A 756 4.30 -18.81 2.20
C ILE A 756 3.58 -17.45 2.24
N GLY A 757 4.21 -16.40 1.69
CA GLY A 757 3.55 -15.14 1.37
C GLY A 757 3.98 -14.59 0.01
N ILE A 758 3.03 -14.00 -0.71
CA ILE A 758 3.26 -13.38 -2.02
C ILE A 758 3.02 -11.88 -1.88
N ILE A 759 4.07 -11.10 -2.15
CA ILE A 759 4.06 -9.63 -2.09
C ILE A 759 4.04 -9.10 -3.53
N THR A 760 3.14 -8.16 -3.81
CA THR A 760 3.14 -7.40 -5.06
C THR A 760 2.83 -5.91 -4.81
N PRO A 761 3.49 -4.97 -5.51
CA PRO A 761 3.19 -3.54 -5.41
C PRO A 761 1.87 -3.14 -6.09
N TYR A 762 1.29 -3.99 -6.94
CA TYR A 762 0.08 -3.65 -7.72
C TYR A 762 -1.09 -4.58 -7.40
N GLU A 763 -2.25 -3.98 -7.17
CA GLU A 763 -3.49 -4.66 -6.81
C GLU A 763 -4.05 -5.49 -7.98
N GLY A 764 -3.89 -5.00 -9.21
CA GLY A 764 -4.21 -5.77 -10.42
C GLY A 764 -3.43 -7.08 -10.53
N GLN A 765 -2.16 -7.10 -10.10
CA GLN A 765 -1.37 -8.33 -9.97
C GLN A 765 -1.80 -9.16 -8.76
N ARG A 766 -2.22 -8.55 -7.64
CA ARG A 766 -2.71 -9.29 -6.45
C ARG A 766 -3.92 -10.14 -6.81
N SER A 767 -4.95 -9.50 -7.39
CA SER A 767 -6.14 -10.17 -7.92
C SER A 767 -5.75 -11.24 -8.95
N TYR A 768 -4.99 -10.87 -10.00
CA TYR A 768 -4.67 -11.81 -11.07
C TYR A 768 -3.84 -13.02 -10.61
N VAL A 769 -2.93 -12.89 -9.64
CA VAL A 769 -2.19 -14.02 -9.08
C VAL A 769 -3.10 -14.96 -8.29
N VAL A 770 -4.05 -14.43 -7.50
CA VAL A 770 -5.03 -15.26 -6.78
C VAL A 770 -5.91 -16.05 -7.75
N SER A 771 -6.52 -15.39 -8.74
CA SER A 771 -7.34 -16.04 -9.76
C SER A 771 -6.54 -17.07 -10.56
N TYR A 772 -5.31 -16.73 -11.00
CA TYR A 772 -4.45 -17.63 -11.76
C TYR A 772 -4.12 -18.90 -10.98
N MET A 773 -3.76 -18.81 -9.69
CA MET A 773 -3.52 -20.00 -8.88
C MET A 773 -4.79 -20.86 -8.67
N GLN A 774 -5.97 -20.23 -8.53
CA GLN A 774 -7.23 -20.96 -8.39
C GLN A 774 -7.72 -21.65 -9.67
N PHE A 775 -7.36 -21.15 -10.86
CA PHE A 775 -7.78 -21.73 -12.16
C PHE A 775 -6.71 -22.61 -12.81
N ASN A 776 -5.43 -22.24 -12.70
CA ASN A 776 -4.31 -22.89 -13.39
C ASN A 776 -3.35 -23.64 -12.46
N GLY A 777 -3.55 -23.59 -11.13
CA GLY A 777 -2.67 -24.24 -10.15
C GLY A 777 -2.66 -25.76 -10.25
N SER A 778 -1.46 -26.36 -10.19
CA SER A 778 -1.24 -27.81 -10.38
C SER A 778 -1.67 -28.72 -9.21
N LEU A 779 -2.34 -28.20 -8.18
CA LEU A 779 -2.64 -28.89 -6.90
C LEU A 779 -4.09 -28.60 -6.48
N ARG A 780 -4.55 -29.17 -5.35
CA ARG A 780 -5.89 -28.88 -4.81
C ARG A 780 -6.05 -27.38 -4.56
N LYS A 781 -7.14 -26.79 -5.06
CA LYS A 781 -7.38 -25.33 -5.05
C LYS A 781 -7.23 -24.71 -3.67
N ASP A 782 -7.68 -25.40 -2.63
CA ASP A 782 -7.70 -24.89 -1.26
C ASP A 782 -6.30 -24.64 -0.67
N LEU A 783 -5.29 -25.40 -1.12
CA LEU A 783 -3.89 -25.15 -0.76
C LEU A 783 -3.38 -23.79 -1.27
N TYR A 784 -3.93 -23.26 -2.37
CA TYR A 784 -3.60 -21.92 -2.85
C TYR A 784 -4.43 -20.84 -2.16
N LYS A 785 -5.66 -21.15 -1.73
CA LYS A 785 -6.54 -20.21 -1.00
C LYS A 785 -5.96 -19.82 0.37
N GLU A 786 -5.24 -20.73 1.02
CA GLU A 786 -4.55 -20.49 2.30
C GLU A 786 -3.29 -19.61 2.19
N ILE A 787 -2.73 -19.42 0.98
CA ILE A 787 -1.51 -18.63 0.79
C ILE A 787 -1.85 -17.14 0.83
N GLU A 788 -1.09 -16.38 1.62
CA GLU A 788 -1.32 -14.94 1.79
C GLU A 788 -0.76 -14.15 0.60
N VAL A 789 -1.63 -13.44 -0.13
CA VAL A 789 -1.26 -12.62 -1.31
C VAL A 789 -1.74 -11.19 -1.08
N ALA A 790 -0.80 -10.25 -0.92
CA ALA A 790 -1.11 -8.88 -0.49
C ALA A 790 -0.05 -7.84 -0.91
N SER A 791 -0.33 -6.56 -0.64
CA SER A 791 0.60 -5.46 -0.90
C SER A 791 1.72 -5.36 0.13
N VAL A 792 2.79 -4.63 -0.22
CA VAL A 792 3.91 -4.32 0.69
C VAL A 792 3.42 -3.70 2.01
N ASP A 793 2.44 -2.80 1.94
CA ASP A 793 1.83 -2.13 3.09
C ASP A 793 1.10 -3.13 4.00
N ALA A 794 0.32 -4.04 3.42
CA ALA A 794 -0.45 -5.05 4.16
C ALA A 794 0.44 -6.09 4.87
N PHE A 795 1.65 -6.34 4.34
CA PHE A 795 2.66 -7.21 4.95
C PHE A 795 3.52 -6.53 6.03
N GLN A 796 3.36 -5.23 6.30
CA GLN A 796 4.09 -4.57 7.40
C GLN A 796 3.67 -5.17 8.76
N GLY A 797 4.62 -5.24 9.71
CA GLY A 797 4.43 -5.95 10.99
C GLY A 797 4.37 -7.48 10.90
N ARG A 798 4.16 -8.07 9.72
CA ARG A 798 4.11 -9.54 9.50
C ARG A 798 5.47 -10.13 9.15
N GLU A 799 5.55 -11.45 9.18
CA GLU A 799 6.63 -12.28 8.64
C GLU A 799 6.10 -13.63 8.14
N LYS A 800 6.86 -14.28 7.25
CA LYS A 800 6.61 -15.62 6.71
C LYS A 800 7.91 -16.41 6.64
N ASP A 801 7.85 -17.72 6.43
CA ASP A 801 9.07 -18.50 6.21
C ASP A 801 9.65 -18.22 4.82
N TYR A 802 8.79 -18.20 3.80
CA TYR A 802 9.17 -17.93 2.41
C TYR A 802 8.35 -16.78 1.83
N ILE A 803 9.01 -15.89 1.10
CA ILE A 803 8.39 -14.75 0.42
C ILE A 803 8.68 -14.80 -1.07
N ILE A 804 7.65 -14.57 -1.88
CA ILE A 804 7.75 -14.32 -3.32
C ILE A 804 7.39 -12.86 -3.58
N LEU A 805 8.27 -12.10 -4.21
CA LEU A 805 8.05 -10.71 -4.61
C LEU A 805 7.86 -10.61 -6.12
N SER A 806 6.66 -10.26 -6.58
CA SER A 806 6.40 -9.92 -7.98
C SER A 806 6.62 -8.42 -8.18
N CYS A 807 7.50 -8.03 -9.12
CA CYS A 807 7.83 -6.63 -9.39
C CYS A 807 6.89 -5.99 -10.44
N VAL A 808 6.26 -6.80 -11.30
CA VAL A 808 5.34 -6.44 -12.39
C VAL A 808 5.96 -5.64 -13.54
N ARG A 809 6.71 -4.58 -13.23
CA ARG A 809 7.04 -3.52 -14.20
C ARG A 809 8.06 -3.97 -15.24
N SER A 810 7.67 -3.83 -16.50
CA SER A 810 8.32 -4.34 -17.68
C SER A 810 7.97 -3.44 -18.88
N ASN A 811 8.60 -2.26 -18.93
CA ASN A 811 8.36 -1.19 -19.91
C ASN A 811 9.64 -0.48 -20.35
N GLU A 812 9.59 0.22 -21.49
CA GLU A 812 10.75 0.91 -22.05
C GLU A 812 10.96 2.30 -21.44
N HIS A 813 9.90 3.11 -21.29
CA HIS A 813 10.02 4.54 -20.96
C HIS A 813 9.24 5.00 -19.71
N GLN A 814 8.39 4.16 -19.10
CA GLN A 814 7.40 4.56 -18.11
C GLN A 814 7.87 4.48 -16.64
N GLY A 815 9.11 4.08 -16.40
CA GLY A 815 9.69 3.91 -15.06
C GLY A 815 9.03 2.78 -14.23
N ILE A 816 9.41 2.68 -12.96
CA ILE A 816 8.97 1.58 -12.06
C ILE A 816 7.90 2.02 -11.03
N GLY A 817 7.52 3.30 -11.01
CA GLY A 817 6.41 3.83 -10.21
C GLY A 817 6.56 3.56 -8.70
N PHE A 818 5.65 2.76 -8.16
CA PHE A 818 5.56 2.44 -6.73
C PHE A 818 6.80 1.73 -6.16
N LEU A 819 7.61 1.10 -7.02
CA LEU A 819 8.88 0.47 -6.67
C LEU A 819 10.05 1.45 -6.47
N ASN A 820 9.84 2.76 -6.67
CA ASN A 820 10.87 3.78 -6.41
C ASN A 820 11.14 4.00 -4.92
N ASP A 821 10.15 3.84 -4.02
CA ASP A 821 10.32 4.14 -2.58
C ASP A 821 11.29 3.13 -1.92
N PRO A 822 12.46 3.58 -1.40
CA PRO A 822 13.44 2.70 -0.76
C PRO A 822 12.86 1.92 0.43
N ARG A 823 11.92 2.53 1.16
CA ARG A 823 11.29 1.97 2.37
C ARG A 823 10.36 0.81 2.02
N ARG A 824 9.71 0.85 0.85
CA ARG A 824 8.89 -0.25 0.31
C ARG A 824 9.74 -1.46 0.01
N LEU A 825 10.88 -1.28 -0.66
CA LEU A 825 11.81 -2.36 -0.94
C LEU A 825 12.40 -2.95 0.35
N ASN A 826 12.77 -2.11 1.31
CA ASN A 826 13.25 -2.55 2.63
C ASN A 826 12.21 -3.42 3.37
N VAL A 827 10.94 -2.98 3.43
CA VAL A 827 9.86 -3.80 4.02
C VAL A 827 9.74 -5.13 3.28
N ALA A 828 9.64 -5.13 1.95
CA ALA A 828 9.44 -6.34 1.15
C ALA A 828 10.56 -7.39 1.32
N LEU A 829 11.83 -6.98 1.23
CA LEU A 829 12.99 -7.87 1.38
C LEU A 829 13.10 -8.49 2.78
N THR A 830 12.53 -7.85 3.81
CA THR A 830 12.71 -8.22 5.22
C THR A 830 11.52 -8.94 5.86
N ARG A 831 10.60 -9.50 5.04
CA ARG A 831 9.45 -10.28 5.52
C ARG A 831 9.74 -11.77 5.70
N ALA A 832 10.74 -12.34 5.01
CA ALA A 832 11.04 -13.77 5.06
C ALA A 832 11.92 -14.15 6.26
N ARG A 833 11.79 -15.40 6.73
CA ARG A 833 12.70 -16.01 7.72
C ARG A 833 13.75 -16.90 7.04
N TYR A 834 13.30 -17.77 6.13
CA TYR A 834 14.11 -18.82 5.52
C TYR A 834 14.50 -18.54 4.06
N GLY A 835 13.65 -17.91 3.24
CA GLY A 835 14.06 -17.59 1.85
C GLY A 835 13.20 -16.59 1.08
N VAL A 836 13.80 -15.97 0.05
CA VAL A 836 13.18 -14.90 -0.78
C VAL A 836 13.35 -15.19 -2.26
N VAL A 837 12.24 -15.19 -3.00
CA VAL A 837 12.24 -15.26 -4.47
C VAL A 837 11.76 -13.92 -5.02
N ILE A 838 12.51 -13.31 -5.93
CA ILE A 838 12.10 -12.08 -6.62
C ILE A 838 11.84 -12.40 -8.09
N LEU A 839 10.69 -11.96 -8.60
CA LEU A 839 10.27 -12.10 -10.00
C LEU A 839 10.19 -10.70 -10.61
N GLY A 840 10.88 -10.44 -11.72
CA GLY A 840 10.81 -9.13 -12.38
C GLY A 840 11.68 -8.99 -13.62
N ASN A 841 11.58 -7.85 -14.31
CA ASN A 841 12.41 -7.55 -15.48
C ASN A 841 13.69 -6.78 -15.08
N PRO A 842 14.89 -7.40 -15.14
CA PRO A 842 16.13 -6.73 -14.72
C PRO A 842 16.44 -5.47 -15.54
N LYS A 843 16.11 -5.45 -16.84
CA LYS A 843 16.40 -4.34 -17.76
C LYS A 843 15.66 -3.05 -17.40
N VAL A 844 14.54 -3.17 -16.69
CA VAL A 844 13.65 -2.05 -16.33
C VAL A 844 13.94 -1.60 -14.91
N LEU A 845 14.12 -2.56 -13.99
CA LEU A 845 14.49 -2.30 -12.60
C LEU A 845 15.91 -1.68 -12.51
N SER A 846 16.88 -2.12 -13.30
CA SER A 846 18.27 -1.59 -13.26
C SER A 846 18.39 -0.12 -13.65
N LYS A 847 17.34 0.51 -14.17
CA LYS A 847 17.27 1.95 -14.43
C LYS A 847 17.22 2.77 -13.13
N HIS A 848 16.73 2.19 -12.04
CA HIS A 848 16.67 2.83 -10.71
C HIS A 848 17.91 2.45 -9.86
N PRO A 849 18.66 3.40 -9.27
CA PRO A 849 19.94 3.10 -8.61
C PRO A 849 19.87 2.05 -7.50
N LEU A 850 18.86 2.10 -6.63
CA LEU A 850 18.69 1.11 -5.56
C LEU A 850 18.45 -0.31 -6.10
N TRP A 851 17.71 -0.44 -7.20
CA TRP A 851 17.43 -1.72 -7.85
C TRP A 851 18.63 -2.21 -8.67
N HIS A 852 19.43 -1.32 -9.27
CA HIS A 852 20.73 -1.67 -9.84
C HIS A 852 21.64 -2.31 -8.78
N HIS A 853 21.76 -1.70 -7.60
CA HIS A 853 22.54 -2.28 -6.50
C HIS A 853 22.00 -3.64 -6.03
N LEU A 854 20.68 -3.84 -5.98
CA LEU A 854 20.08 -5.13 -5.65
C LEU A 854 20.40 -6.21 -6.71
N LEU A 855 20.24 -5.86 -7.99
CA LEU A 855 20.52 -6.77 -9.11
C LEU A 855 22.01 -7.14 -9.21
N VAL A 856 22.90 -6.21 -8.92
CA VAL A 856 24.34 -6.48 -8.79
C VAL A 856 24.60 -7.40 -7.60
N HIS A 857 24.04 -7.13 -6.41
CA HIS A 857 24.19 -8.01 -5.24
C HIS A 857 23.71 -9.45 -5.46
N TYR A 858 22.63 -9.64 -6.24
CA TYR A 858 22.16 -10.97 -6.61
C TYR A 858 23.03 -11.61 -7.69
N LYS A 859 23.62 -10.83 -8.60
CA LYS A 859 24.54 -11.34 -9.63
C LYS A 859 25.89 -11.75 -9.06
N ASP A 860 26.45 -10.96 -8.14
CA ASP A 860 27.74 -11.22 -7.47
C ASP A 860 27.71 -12.46 -6.55
N LYS A 861 26.52 -13.07 -6.38
CA LYS A 861 26.27 -14.30 -5.61
C LYS A 861 25.74 -15.46 -6.46
N ASP A 862 25.77 -15.34 -7.80
CA ASP A 862 25.16 -16.29 -8.76
C ASP A 862 23.65 -16.54 -8.55
N CYS A 863 22.99 -15.69 -7.77
CA CYS A 863 21.56 -15.73 -7.43
C CYS A 863 20.67 -14.98 -8.45
N LEU A 864 21.23 -14.36 -9.49
CA LEU A 864 20.48 -13.78 -10.61
C LEU A 864 20.35 -14.81 -11.73
N VAL A 865 19.15 -15.31 -11.97
CA VAL A 865 18.91 -16.50 -12.82
C VAL A 865 17.79 -16.31 -13.85
N GLU A 866 17.81 -17.15 -14.86
CA GLU A 866 16.83 -17.24 -15.95
C GLU A 866 16.59 -18.70 -16.38
N GLY A 867 15.56 -18.92 -17.20
CA GLY A 867 15.14 -20.26 -17.63
C GLY A 867 14.05 -20.88 -16.73
N PRO A 868 13.73 -22.16 -16.92
CA PRO A 868 12.68 -22.85 -16.17
C PRO A 868 13.15 -23.28 -14.78
N LEU A 869 12.23 -23.35 -13.82
CA LEU A 869 12.51 -23.61 -12.39
C LEU A 869 13.22 -24.95 -12.10
N ASN A 870 13.16 -25.91 -13.02
CA ASN A 870 13.86 -27.20 -12.93
C ASN A 870 15.28 -27.21 -13.55
N ASN A 871 15.69 -26.12 -14.22
CA ASN A 871 16.99 -25.99 -14.89
C ASN A 871 17.36 -24.50 -14.98
N LEU A 872 17.44 -23.84 -13.81
CA LEU A 872 17.82 -22.44 -13.67
C LEU A 872 19.27 -22.24 -14.10
N LYS A 873 19.55 -21.15 -14.82
CA LYS A 873 20.89 -20.76 -15.26
C LYS A 873 21.20 -19.33 -14.81
N VAL A 874 22.45 -19.04 -14.48
CA VAL A 874 22.88 -17.67 -14.14
C VAL A 874 22.66 -16.75 -15.35
N SER A 875 22.01 -15.61 -15.13
CA SER A 875 21.64 -14.69 -16.20
C SER A 875 22.85 -13.87 -16.68
N MET A 876 23.11 -13.95 -17.98
CA MET A 876 24.24 -13.24 -18.60
C MET A 876 23.96 -11.74 -18.83
N ILE A 877 22.77 -11.24 -18.48
CA ILE A 877 22.36 -9.83 -18.62
C ILE A 877 23.41 -8.90 -17.99
N GLN A 878 23.89 -7.94 -18.76
CA GLN A 878 24.78 -6.87 -18.29
C GLN A 878 23.97 -5.62 -17.92
N PHE A 879 24.35 -4.96 -16.84
CA PHE A 879 23.73 -3.73 -16.38
C PHE A 879 24.60 -2.52 -16.72
N SER A 880 24.07 -1.56 -17.46
CA SER A 880 24.66 -0.22 -17.53
C SER A 880 24.59 0.42 -16.14
N ARG A 881 25.66 1.13 -15.75
CA ARG A 881 25.65 1.92 -14.51
C ARG A 881 24.66 3.08 -14.64
N PRO A 882 23.78 3.34 -13.66
CA PRO A 882 22.88 4.49 -13.68
C PRO A 882 23.66 5.80 -13.80
N ARG A 883 23.18 6.74 -14.63
CA ARG A 883 23.83 8.06 -14.81
C ARG A 883 23.79 8.96 -13.56
N ARG A 884 23.02 8.58 -12.53
CA ARG A 884 22.95 9.26 -11.22
C ARG A 884 23.39 8.27 -10.13
N ALA A 885 24.31 8.69 -9.28
CA ALA A 885 24.65 7.93 -8.07
C ALA A 885 23.46 7.88 -7.11
N TYR A 886 23.37 6.82 -6.30
CA TYR A 886 22.37 6.74 -5.23
C TYR A 886 22.76 7.64 -4.06
N HIS A 887 22.36 8.90 -4.10
CA HIS A 887 22.33 9.74 -2.91
C HIS A 887 21.17 9.28 -2.01
N LYS A 888 21.52 8.91 -0.78
CA LYS A 888 20.59 8.81 0.34
C LYS A 888 20.23 10.26 0.72
N ASP A 889 18.96 10.58 0.97
CA ASP A 889 18.55 11.97 1.24
C ASP A 889 19.28 12.58 2.44
N ASP A 890 20.26 13.46 2.17
CA ASP A 890 21.22 13.96 3.17
C ASP A 890 20.58 14.86 4.26
N LYS A 891 19.26 15.13 4.19
CA LYS A 891 18.48 15.81 5.24
C LYS A 891 18.65 15.16 6.62
N PHE A 892 18.71 13.83 6.69
CA PHE A 892 18.95 13.12 7.95
C PHE A 892 20.43 13.15 8.38
N ARG A 893 21.35 13.42 7.45
CA ARG A 893 22.79 13.30 7.69
C ARG A 893 23.39 14.54 8.33
N GLN A 894 22.90 15.74 8.01
CA GLN A 894 23.35 16.98 8.64
C GLN A 894 23.09 17.01 10.17
N GLY A 895 21.93 16.51 10.62
CA GLY A 895 21.61 16.38 12.06
C GLY A 895 22.43 15.32 12.81
N LEU A 896 23.09 14.41 12.09
CA LEU A 896 23.98 13.38 12.65
C LEU A 896 25.46 13.73 12.55
N ALA A 897 25.88 14.49 11.53
CA ALA A 897 27.26 14.88 11.29
C ALA A 897 27.83 15.81 12.37
N HIS A 898 27.01 16.74 12.89
CA HIS A 898 27.38 17.45 14.12
C HIS A 898 27.35 16.46 15.31
N GLN A 899 28.44 16.45 16.09
CA GLN A 899 28.68 15.52 17.21
C GLN A 899 28.85 14.05 16.82
N ILE A 900 29.53 13.74 15.71
CA ILE A 900 30.34 12.51 15.63
C ILE A 900 31.74 12.82 16.20
N ASP A 901 31.84 13.05 17.51
CA ASP A 901 33.10 12.78 18.24
C ASP A 901 32.92 12.68 19.76
N ALA A 902 32.18 11.64 20.19
CA ALA A 902 32.00 11.33 21.61
C ALA A 902 33.20 10.58 22.23
N ARG A 903 34.40 10.66 21.62
CA ARG A 903 35.61 9.95 22.07
C ARG A 903 36.83 10.85 22.33
N GLU A 904 36.91 12.05 21.73
CA GLU A 904 37.94 13.04 22.05
C GLU A 904 37.60 13.97 23.24
N ALA A 905 36.31 14.09 23.60
CA ALA A 905 35.80 15.04 24.60
C ALA A 905 36.22 14.80 26.07
N LEU A 906 37.31 14.05 26.32
CA LEU A 906 37.91 13.79 27.63
C LEU A 906 39.41 14.15 27.69
N ALA A 907 39.96 14.85 26.69
CA ALA A 907 41.36 15.24 26.64
C ALA A 907 41.59 16.77 26.56
N LYS A 908 42.13 17.32 27.66
CA LYS A 908 42.77 18.67 27.83
C LYS A 908 41.83 19.87 28.10
N PRO A 909 42.30 20.89 28.86
CA PRO A 909 41.52 22.06 29.29
C PRO A 909 41.50 23.21 28.25
N PRO A 910 40.60 24.21 28.40
CA PRO A 910 40.39 25.26 27.40
C PRO A 910 41.46 26.37 27.44
N LEU A 911 41.74 26.93 26.26
CA LEU A 911 42.37 28.24 26.07
C LEU A 911 41.54 29.07 25.05
N ALA A 912 41.80 30.37 24.99
CA ALA A 912 40.81 31.36 24.60
C ALA A 912 40.69 31.66 23.09
N SER A 913 39.46 32.04 22.71
CA SER A 913 39.11 33.11 21.75
C SER A 913 40.04 33.40 20.56
N GLU A 914 39.52 33.25 19.34
CA GLU A 914 39.61 34.35 18.38
C GLU A 914 38.40 34.45 17.42
N ASN A 915 38.13 35.66 16.94
CA ASN A 915 37.03 36.01 16.05
C ASN A 915 37.43 35.86 14.57
N ARG A 916 36.51 35.39 13.72
CA ARG A 916 36.48 35.77 12.29
C ARG A 916 35.06 35.72 11.72
N ARG A 917 34.56 36.88 11.29
CA ARG A 917 33.31 37.00 10.53
C ARG A 917 33.54 36.54 9.09
N GLY A 918 32.56 35.83 8.53
CA GLY A 918 32.52 35.47 7.11
C GLY A 918 31.10 35.60 6.59
N THR A 919 30.81 36.71 5.91
CA THR A 919 29.48 36.99 5.33
C THR A 919 29.17 35.97 4.24
N ARG A 920 27.92 35.47 4.18
CA ARG A 920 27.39 34.73 3.04
C ARG A 920 26.10 35.37 2.57
N SER A 921 25.95 35.50 1.26
CA SER A 921 24.71 35.92 0.62
C SER A 921 23.63 34.88 0.84
N TYR A 922 22.38 35.32 0.92
CA TYR A 922 21.23 34.45 0.68
C TYR A 922 21.09 34.24 -0.83
N ASP A 923 20.87 32.99 -1.25
CA ASP A 923 20.39 32.60 -2.57
C ASP A 923 19.02 31.94 -2.40
N SER A 924 18.03 32.36 -3.19
CA SER A 924 16.61 31.99 -2.97
C SER A 924 16.16 30.69 -3.64
N ASP A 925 17.00 30.06 -4.46
CA ASP A 925 16.57 29.03 -5.42
C ASP A 925 16.54 27.59 -4.88
N PHE A 926 16.75 27.38 -3.58
CA PHE A 926 16.93 26.03 -3.00
C PHE A 926 15.64 25.28 -2.63
N MET A 927 14.59 25.40 -3.46
CA MET A 927 13.33 24.66 -3.34
C MET A 927 12.88 24.11 -4.70
N ARG A 928 13.41 22.96 -5.11
CA ARG A 928 12.81 22.10 -6.16
C ARG A 928 12.42 20.74 -5.59
N THR A 929 11.24 20.28 -5.98
CA THR A 929 10.49 19.19 -5.33
C THR A 929 10.74 17.82 -5.95
N HIS A 930 10.36 16.75 -5.23
CA HIS A 930 10.26 15.41 -5.78
C HIS A 930 8.82 15.15 -6.26
N ASP A 931 8.65 14.85 -7.54
CA ASP A 931 7.38 14.37 -8.09
C ASP A 931 7.26 12.84 -8.05
N PRO A 932 6.10 12.28 -7.67
CA PRO A 932 5.79 10.85 -7.81
C PRO A 932 5.38 10.46 -9.24
N VAL A 933 5.47 11.37 -10.21
CA VAL A 933 5.33 11.10 -11.65
C VAL A 933 6.60 11.57 -12.34
N GLY A 934 7.35 10.64 -12.95
CA GLY A 934 8.66 10.93 -13.51
C GLY A 934 8.59 11.78 -14.78
N TYR A 935 8.86 13.07 -14.66
CA TYR A 935 9.17 13.95 -15.79
C TYR A 935 10.69 14.04 -16.00
N ILE A 936 11.12 14.06 -17.27
CA ILE A 936 12.49 14.40 -17.67
C ILE A 936 12.37 15.63 -18.57
N PRO A 937 13.06 16.74 -18.27
CA PRO A 937 13.08 17.90 -19.17
C PRO A 937 13.68 17.52 -20.53
N SER A 938 12.89 17.67 -21.58
CA SER A 938 13.34 17.65 -22.96
C SER A 938 13.74 19.07 -23.37
N ASP A 939 15.01 19.43 -23.20
CA ASP A 939 15.63 20.54 -23.93
C ASP A 939 17.16 20.49 -23.85
N MET A 940 17.79 20.08 -24.95
CA MET A 940 19.05 20.68 -25.41
C MET A 940 19.14 20.46 -26.92
N SER A 941 19.05 21.56 -27.67
CA SER A 941 18.90 21.54 -29.13
C SER A 941 20.17 21.08 -29.85
N SER A 942 19.98 20.30 -30.93
CA SER A 942 21.06 19.81 -31.77
C SER A 942 21.53 20.88 -32.77
N ILE A 943 22.80 21.27 -32.67
CA ILE A 943 23.49 22.03 -33.73
C ILE A 943 23.76 21.06 -34.91
N PRO A 944 23.42 21.41 -36.16
CA PRO A 944 23.60 20.51 -37.30
C PRO A 944 25.05 20.49 -37.82
N PRO A 945 25.70 19.33 -37.97
CA PRO A 945 26.87 19.19 -38.82
C PRO A 945 26.43 19.06 -40.28
N SER A 946 26.99 19.88 -41.17
CA SER A 946 26.80 19.76 -42.62
C SER A 946 27.51 18.51 -43.17
N SER A 947 26.98 17.96 -44.26
CA SER A 947 27.43 16.71 -44.85
C SER A 947 28.68 16.88 -45.72
N GLN A 948 29.59 15.90 -45.66
CA GLN A 948 30.35 15.44 -46.83
C GLN A 948 30.40 13.91 -46.86
N PHE A 949 30.29 13.34 -48.05
CA PHE A 949 30.21 11.91 -48.30
C PHE A 949 31.59 11.24 -48.37
N SER A 950 31.67 9.98 -47.93
CA SER A 950 32.52 8.94 -48.55
C SER A 950 32.02 7.55 -48.13
N ILE A 951 31.90 6.64 -49.08
CA ILE A 951 31.53 5.22 -48.88
C ILE A 951 32.55 4.34 -49.66
N PRO A 952 32.57 2.99 -49.53
CA PRO A 952 33.59 2.31 -48.75
C PRO A 952 34.53 1.44 -49.61
N LEU A 953 35.52 0.80 -48.96
CA LEU A 953 36.20 -0.38 -49.51
C LEU A 953 36.39 -1.47 -48.46
N LEU A 954 36.47 -2.72 -48.92
CA LEU A 954 36.44 -3.94 -48.12
C LEU A 954 37.84 -4.37 -47.63
N PRO A 955 37.94 -5.10 -46.50
CA PRO A 955 39.14 -5.83 -46.12
C PRO A 955 39.16 -7.25 -46.72
N THR A 956 40.33 -7.70 -47.18
CA THR A 956 40.65 -9.12 -47.38
C THR A 956 41.99 -9.46 -46.69
N PRO A 957 42.18 -10.69 -46.18
CA PRO A 957 43.27 -11.00 -45.26
C PRO A 957 44.52 -11.56 -45.93
N ASN A 958 45.70 -11.31 -45.32
CA ASN A 958 46.89 -12.14 -45.44
C ASN A 958 47.83 -11.88 -44.23
N GLY A 959 48.60 -12.89 -43.86
CA GLY A 959 49.83 -12.78 -43.04
C GLY A 959 50.89 -13.68 -43.68
N PRO A 960 51.87 -14.25 -42.93
CA PRO A 960 52.41 -13.91 -41.60
C PRO A 960 53.93 -13.58 -41.68
N PHE A 961 54.64 -13.44 -40.54
CA PHE A 961 55.99 -14.00 -40.21
C PHE A 961 56.74 -13.25 -39.06
N THR A 962 57.07 -13.98 -37.99
CA THR A 962 58.33 -14.03 -37.18
C THR A 962 59.18 -12.83 -36.69
N GLN A 963 59.94 -13.12 -35.62
CA GLN A 963 61.24 -12.56 -35.16
C GLN A 963 61.30 -11.40 -34.14
N ASP A 964 61.38 -11.81 -32.87
CA ASP A 964 62.54 -11.71 -31.95
C ASP A 964 63.28 -10.39 -31.57
N LEU A 965 63.71 -10.40 -30.30
CA LEU A 965 64.91 -9.77 -29.70
C LEU A 965 65.18 -8.23 -29.77
N SER A 966 64.91 -7.59 -28.62
CA SER A 966 65.96 -7.04 -27.72
C SER A 966 66.33 -5.53 -27.65
N GLN A 967 66.55 -5.10 -26.40
CA GLN A 967 67.50 -4.09 -25.87
C GLN A 967 67.42 -2.55 -26.15
N ASN A 968 67.35 -1.81 -25.03
CA ASN A 968 68.18 -0.66 -24.62
C ASN A 968 68.29 0.64 -25.44
N SER A 969 67.73 1.74 -24.91
CA SER A 969 68.47 2.93 -24.40
C SER A 969 67.47 3.95 -23.80
N ILE A 970 67.57 4.43 -22.54
CA ILE A 970 68.58 5.28 -21.85
C ILE A 970 68.44 6.80 -22.14
N SER A 971 67.83 7.55 -21.21
CA SER A 971 68.11 8.95 -20.77
C SER A 971 66.85 9.59 -20.13
N SER A 972 66.89 10.50 -19.15
CA SER A 972 67.87 10.87 -18.10
C SER A 972 67.09 11.62 -16.98
N ARG A 973 67.25 11.30 -15.68
CA ARG A 973 68.10 12.05 -14.71
C ARG A 973 68.10 13.57 -14.96
N LYS A 974 67.62 14.46 -14.07
CA LYS A 974 67.87 14.68 -12.61
C LYS A 974 66.73 15.57 -12.03
N ASN A 975 66.59 15.90 -10.72
CA ASN A 975 67.57 16.16 -9.65
C ASN A 975 66.96 15.95 -8.24
N ALA A 976 67.78 15.92 -7.17
CA ALA A 976 67.31 15.74 -5.78
C ALA A 976 68.20 16.43 -4.71
N LYS A 977 67.62 16.73 -3.53
CA LYS A 977 68.22 17.01 -2.20
C LYS A 977 67.12 16.72 -1.15
N GLN A 978 67.22 15.90 -0.10
CA GLN A 978 68.28 15.18 0.64
C GLN A 978 69.02 15.95 1.76
N GLN A 979 69.28 15.22 2.87
CA GLN A 979 70.09 15.50 4.09
C GLN A 979 69.31 15.92 5.37
N ASN A 980 69.59 15.44 6.60
CA ASN A 980 70.52 14.34 7.01
C ASN A 980 70.32 13.77 8.45
N SER A 981 70.72 12.50 8.68
CA SER A 981 71.21 11.90 9.96
C SER A 981 70.21 11.80 11.16
N SER A 982 70.37 11.06 12.29
CA SER A 982 71.33 10.07 12.87
C SER A 982 70.70 9.47 14.18
N TYR A 983 71.14 8.43 14.93
CA TYR A 983 72.11 7.31 14.84
C TYR A 983 71.81 6.25 15.97
N ASN A 984 72.59 5.15 16.09
CA ASN A 984 72.56 4.06 17.13
C ASN A 984 71.29 3.14 17.17
N GLY A 985 71.34 1.83 17.49
CA GLY A 985 72.47 0.86 17.55
C GLY A 985 72.38 -0.19 18.70
N TYR A 986 72.38 -1.50 18.40
CA TYR A 986 72.94 -2.66 19.17
C TYR A 986 72.70 -4.03 18.47
N SER A 987 73.19 -5.16 19.02
CA SER A 987 73.73 -6.29 18.23
C SER A 987 73.24 -7.73 18.57
N ASN A 988 73.49 -8.68 17.65
CA ASN A 988 73.16 -10.13 17.72
C ASN A 988 73.98 -10.98 18.71
N SER A 989 73.50 -12.19 19.05
CA SER A 989 74.33 -13.41 19.23
C SER A 989 73.52 -14.72 19.01
N VAL A 990 74.13 -15.91 19.19
CA VAL A 990 73.99 -17.08 18.28
C VAL A 990 73.88 -18.47 19.00
N SER A 991 73.54 -19.55 18.26
CA SER A 991 73.87 -20.98 18.52
C SER A 991 72.98 -21.78 19.51
N SER A 992 72.89 -23.14 19.53
CA SER A 992 73.09 -24.23 18.53
C SER A 992 72.81 -25.65 19.14
N GLN A 993 72.21 -26.61 18.39
CA GLN A 993 72.24 -28.10 18.57
C GLN A 993 71.74 -28.70 19.94
N GLY A 994 71.30 -29.97 20.11
CA GLY A 994 70.95 -31.08 19.19
C GLY A 994 70.64 -32.43 19.94
N LEU A 995 70.08 -33.44 19.24
CA LEU A 995 70.03 -34.90 19.52
C LEU A 995 69.02 -35.54 20.55
N LEU A 996 68.12 -36.40 20.01
CA LEU A 996 67.63 -37.75 20.48
C LEU A 996 66.94 -37.91 21.88
N THR A 997 66.00 -38.84 22.16
CA THR A 997 65.62 -40.18 21.62
C THR A 997 64.12 -40.55 21.83
N GLN A 998 63.53 -41.37 20.92
CA GLN A 998 62.53 -42.48 21.13
C GLN A 998 61.17 -42.21 21.88
N ASN A 999 60.04 -42.89 21.60
CA ASN A 999 59.73 -44.09 20.77
C ASN A 999 58.28 -44.10 20.20
N ALA A 1000 58.09 -44.85 19.09
CA ALA A 1000 56.90 -45.52 18.48
C ALA A 1000 55.42 -45.09 18.79
N TYR A 1001 54.42 -45.23 17.90
CA TYR A 1001 54.26 -46.15 16.75
C TYR A 1001 53.68 -45.52 15.45
N SER A 1002 54.17 -46.07 14.33
CA SER A 1002 53.69 -46.23 12.93
C SER A 1002 52.19 -46.13 12.55
N SER A 1003 51.77 -46.10 11.26
CA SER A 1003 52.28 -45.54 9.97
C SER A 1003 51.50 -46.11 8.76
N GLN A 1004 51.23 -45.30 7.71
CA GLN A 1004 50.92 -45.72 6.32
C GLN A 1004 49.61 -46.55 6.10
N GLY A 1005 49.04 -46.68 4.88
CA GLY A 1005 49.35 -46.01 3.60
C GLY A 1005 48.40 -46.36 2.43
N SER A 1006 48.37 -45.47 1.43
CA SER A 1006 48.23 -45.70 -0.04
C SER A 1006 47.37 -46.84 -0.65
N MET A 1007 46.32 -46.43 -1.39
CA MET A 1007 46.00 -46.77 -2.81
C MET A 1007 46.19 -48.22 -3.37
N SER A 1008 45.11 -48.87 -3.83
CA SER A 1008 45.03 -49.49 -5.21
C SER A 1008 43.67 -50.15 -5.60
N LEU A 1009 43.16 -49.76 -6.78
CA LEU A 1009 42.53 -50.56 -7.86
C LEU A 1009 41.57 -51.77 -7.64
N ALA A 1010 40.37 -51.62 -8.23
CA ALA A 1010 39.70 -52.52 -9.22
C ALA A 1010 38.83 -53.74 -8.80
N LEU A 1011 37.89 -54.07 -9.72
CA LEU A 1011 37.00 -55.25 -9.82
C LEU A 1011 35.88 -55.38 -8.75
N SER A 1012 34.83 -56.22 -8.90
CA SER A 1012 33.94 -56.57 -10.04
C SER A 1012 32.90 -57.63 -9.57
N GLN A 1013 31.62 -57.48 -9.94
CA GLN A 1013 30.54 -58.52 -9.96
C GLN A 1013 30.11 -59.28 -8.67
N SER A 1014 28.80 -59.18 -8.41
CA SER A 1014 27.80 -60.26 -8.27
C SER A 1014 27.93 -61.46 -7.30
N ASP A 1015 26.89 -61.58 -6.46
CA ASP A 1015 26.11 -62.78 -6.08
C ASP A 1015 26.70 -64.01 -5.37
N ARG A 1016 26.09 -64.30 -4.20
CA ARG A 1016 25.64 -65.63 -3.69
C ARG A 1016 24.61 -65.36 -2.57
N LEU A 1017 23.42 -65.99 -2.49
CA LEU A 1017 23.06 -67.43 -2.42
C LEU A 1017 23.64 -68.09 -1.16
N ARG A 1018 22.94 -68.89 -0.34
CA ARG A 1018 21.65 -69.63 -0.40
C ARG A 1018 21.12 -69.81 1.05
N MET A 1019 19.96 -70.39 1.38
CA MET A 1019 18.96 -71.22 0.66
C MET A 1019 17.53 -70.78 1.17
N MET A 1020 16.38 -71.48 1.16
CA MET A 1020 16.03 -72.87 0.86
C MET A 1020 14.57 -73.01 0.30
N GLU A 1021 14.05 -74.24 0.34
CA GLU A 1021 12.79 -74.78 -0.17
C GLU A 1021 11.65 -74.69 0.87
N ASN A 1022 10.35 -74.82 0.56
CA ASN A 1022 9.60 -75.15 -0.68
C ASN A 1022 8.20 -74.43 -0.63
N SER A 1023 7.10 -74.64 -1.37
CA SER A 1023 6.59 -75.50 -2.48
C SER A 1023 5.17 -74.98 -2.86
N SER A 1024 4.53 -75.19 -4.01
CA SER A 1024 4.92 -75.60 -5.39
C SER A 1024 3.65 -75.64 -6.30
N LEU A 1025 3.80 -75.42 -7.63
CA LEU A 1025 2.78 -75.60 -8.71
C LEU A 1025 1.60 -74.59 -8.76
N GLY A 1026 1.10 -74.12 -9.92
CA GLY A 1026 1.61 -74.20 -11.32
C GLY A 1026 0.61 -73.71 -12.41
N HIS A 1027 1.12 -73.07 -13.50
CA HIS A 1027 0.43 -72.60 -14.74
C HIS A 1027 -0.74 -71.56 -14.61
N GLY A 1028 -1.10 -70.74 -15.62
CA GLY A 1028 -0.43 -70.37 -16.89
C GLY A 1028 -1.30 -69.60 -17.92
N SER A 1029 -0.75 -68.52 -18.52
CA SER A 1029 -1.09 -67.86 -19.82
C SER A 1029 -2.46 -67.18 -20.17
N LEU A 1030 -2.33 -66.04 -20.88
CA LEU A 1030 -3.16 -65.46 -21.98
C LEU A 1030 -4.55 -64.76 -21.77
N MET A 1031 -4.52 -63.42 -21.92
CA MET A 1031 -5.36 -62.50 -22.75
C MET A 1031 -6.92 -62.53 -22.83
N SER A 1032 -7.49 -61.30 -22.90
CA SER A 1032 -8.79 -60.89 -23.53
C SER A 1032 -10.10 -61.31 -22.80
N GLN A 1033 -11.27 -60.68 -22.97
CA GLN A 1033 -11.66 -59.33 -23.43
C GLN A 1033 -13.06 -58.91 -22.87
N ASP A 1034 -13.54 -57.73 -23.27
CA ASP A 1034 -14.78 -57.00 -22.93
C ASP A 1034 -16.12 -57.76 -22.83
N SER A 1035 -17.04 -57.24 -21.97
CA SER A 1035 -18.51 -57.01 -22.16
C SER A 1035 -19.20 -56.86 -20.78
N SER A 1036 -19.92 -55.81 -20.35
CA SER A 1036 -20.65 -54.66 -20.94
C SER A 1036 -22.20 -54.82 -21.05
N ILE A 1037 -22.93 -53.72 -20.79
CA ILE A 1037 -24.41 -53.52 -20.90
C ILE A 1037 -25.27 -54.22 -19.81
N GLY A 1038 -26.28 -53.59 -19.19
CA GLY A 1038 -26.72 -52.18 -19.23
C GLY A 1038 -28.18 -51.93 -18.77
N PHE A 1039 -28.62 -50.67 -18.89
CA PHE A 1039 -29.98 -50.09 -18.72
C PHE A 1039 -30.42 -49.46 -17.37
N LEU A 1040 -31.24 -48.42 -17.53
CA LEU A 1040 -31.94 -47.56 -16.56
C LEU A 1040 -33.37 -48.17 -16.30
N ASP A 1041 -34.35 -47.62 -15.56
CA ASP A 1041 -34.69 -46.21 -15.33
C ASP A 1041 -35.75 -45.93 -14.21
N ASP A 1042 -35.76 -44.66 -13.77
CA ASP A 1042 -36.86 -43.77 -13.33
C ASP A 1042 -37.76 -43.87 -12.05
N TYR A 1043 -37.91 -42.66 -11.45
CA TYR A 1043 -39.10 -41.95 -10.86
C TYR A 1043 -39.81 -42.21 -9.48
N LYS A 1044 -39.92 -41.09 -8.71
CA LYS A 1044 -41.10 -40.53 -7.93
C LYS A 1044 -41.60 -41.27 -6.66
N SER A 1045 -42.32 -40.65 -5.68
CA SER A 1045 -42.69 -39.25 -5.33
C SER A 1045 -43.18 -39.12 -3.86
N GLN A 1046 -43.13 -37.91 -3.25
CA GLN A 1046 -44.01 -37.30 -2.21
C GLN A 1046 -44.45 -38.03 -0.90
N GLY A 1047 -44.74 -37.24 0.16
CA GLY A 1047 -45.89 -37.50 1.04
C GLY A 1047 -45.74 -37.37 2.59
N ASP A 1048 -45.77 -36.14 3.10
CA ASP A 1048 -46.32 -35.58 4.38
C ASP A 1048 -46.56 -36.40 5.68
N ASP A 1049 -46.47 -35.67 6.81
CA ASP A 1049 -47.12 -35.82 8.13
C ASP A 1049 -47.21 -37.21 8.85
N THR A 1050 -46.83 -37.33 10.13
CA THR A 1050 -47.60 -36.71 11.23
C THR A 1050 -46.85 -36.55 12.56
N ILE A 1051 -47.44 -35.71 13.43
CA ILE A 1051 -47.06 -35.44 14.83
C ILE A 1051 -47.31 -36.63 15.76
N LEU A 1052 -46.43 -36.88 16.74
CA LEU A 1052 -46.83 -37.18 18.12
C LEU A 1052 -45.71 -36.90 19.14
N SER A 1053 -46.09 -36.31 20.27
CA SER A 1053 -45.24 -36.01 21.42
C SER A 1053 -45.31 -37.10 22.48
N GLN A 1054 -44.27 -37.21 23.33
CA GLN A 1054 -44.43 -36.97 24.78
C GLN A 1054 -43.09 -36.88 25.50
N ASP A 1055 -43.12 -36.12 26.60
CA ASP A 1055 -41.99 -35.78 27.45
C ASP A 1055 -41.51 -36.97 28.31
N PHE A 1056 -40.28 -36.89 28.82
CA PHE A 1056 -40.05 -37.17 30.25
C PHE A 1056 -38.83 -36.42 30.80
N GLU A 1057 -38.95 -36.00 32.06
CA GLU A 1057 -38.07 -35.01 32.68
C GLU A 1057 -36.78 -35.57 33.31
N ILE A 1058 -35.71 -34.78 33.17
CA ILE A 1058 -34.82 -34.31 34.26
C ILE A 1058 -34.59 -35.27 35.45
N ARG A 1059 -33.34 -35.73 35.60
CA ARG A 1059 -32.67 -35.55 36.90
C ARG A 1059 -31.15 -35.41 36.80
N SER A 1060 -30.63 -34.58 37.68
CA SER A 1060 -29.22 -34.23 37.81
C SER A 1060 -28.51 -35.12 38.83
N GLN A 1061 -27.19 -35.25 38.71
CA GLN A 1061 -26.29 -34.87 39.81
C GLN A 1061 -24.84 -34.66 39.35
N SER A 1062 -24.13 -33.83 40.11
CA SER A 1062 -22.73 -33.43 39.92
C SER A 1062 -21.75 -34.45 40.51
N GLY A 1063 -20.63 -34.71 39.84
CA GLY A 1063 -19.52 -35.49 40.38
C GLY A 1063 -18.15 -34.92 39.98
N TYR A 1064 -17.32 -34.57 40.96
CA TYR A 1064 -15.92 -34.20 40.74
C TYR A 1064 -15.10 -35.45 40.36
N GLN A 1065 -14.14 -35.32 39.44
CA GLN A 1065 -12.72 -35.34 39.81
C GLN A 1065 -11.79 -34.99 38.64
N SER A 1066 -10.59 -34.52 39.01
CA SER A 1066 -9.50 -34.21 38.09
C SER A 1066 -8.58 -35.42 37.89
N GLN A 1067 -8.08 -35.61 36.67
CA GLN A 1067 -6.66 -35.95 36.48
C GLN A 1067 -6.16 -35.66 35.06
N SER A 1068 -4.85 -35.39 35.01
CA SER A 1068 -4.02 -35.19 33.82
C SER A 1068 -3.94 -36.43 32.91
N PHE A 1069 -3.69 -36.23 31.62
CA PHE A 1069 -2.44 -36.56 30.88
C PHE A 1069 -2.62 -36.03 29.42
N THR A 1070 -1.81 -35.10 28.91
CA THR A 1070 -0.45 -35.26 28.32
C THR A 1070 -0.48 -35.68 26.84
N GLN A 1071 -0.02 -34.76 25.97
CA GLN A 1071 0.49 -34.94 24.59
C GLN A 1071 -0.37 -35.70 23.57
N TYR A 1072 -0.77 -35.00 22.50
CA TYR A 1072 -0.04 -35.06 21.22
C TYR A 1072 -0.01 -33.69 20.54
#